data_AF-A0A2P6V7Z5-F1
#
_entry.id   AF-A0A2P6V7Z5-F1
#
_cell.length_a   1.000
_cell.length_b   1.000
_cell.length_c   1.000
_cell.angle_alpha   90.00
_cell.angle_beta   90.00
_cell.angle_gamma   90.00
#
_symmetry.space_group_name_H-M   'P 1'
#
loop_
_entity.id
_entity.type
_entity.pdbx_description
1 polymer ?
#
loop_
_entity_poly.entity_id
_entity_poly.type
_entity_poly.pdbx_seq_one_letter_code
_entity_poly.pdbx_strand_id
1 'polypeptide(L)'
;MLETVLHGALARGVNGPTLLLLNVCLVACTLVCASLLLPSVGLPAEVVPHIGVLLLLALGLIASVNWVIVQTGTVSAEEQRRELFGEPAAEQPLLLPAEGAAEGTAPAPADAATPAAADQKDKEQGRRVAVGISGGVDSAVAALLLQRAGYDVVGVFMRNWDESEETGNQNCSVERDLRDAAAVCRQLSIPLHEADFVSDYWNQVFTEFLAQCERGLSPNPDLACNRHIKFDALLQFAGLLGAELVATGHYARLAPAAAGATAAPPGRAAAAGERAHPVLQLLRGVDLAKDQTYFLASVQPAALRHVLFPIGHLQKPDVRHVAAEAGLVPADKRSSAGICFIGRRNFADFLAQYIPPLPGCLVDVDCGAALGPCPDLTAVTHGQRPGIGGAPERVYAAGKDVIDRVVYVAQGRDHPALFCRTALLRTPHWLSPEHAARLAHDGSLRCQYKARYGQQPRGCTLLPVDAAAAGALRNQSKFEASGLALINGTYYVVFDSSESLGFLDDEFHFRSPKNRLVRDKGQIDSQFEGIGYMPESETFLLLKEAVAHGGHPHFHPHIVHARLTPDGDSWVELEQCKVDFEITSENKGFESIVYTHTSKGAYLMGLCEGNHCKGGKEGRDQGNGRIVLAQLGKTLTGECVWHTQRVLQIPPRADFTDYSAFAFAPGPASTKMAILSQTDAKVWIGDFDREDMAFTSGGQVFHFPRTNTCQTVYCNAEGVQWIDDRRIIVTSDKAKGYQPFWCDAKDQMVHIFSLPISFNPEAVVDPY
;
A
#
# COMPACT_ATOMS: atom_id res chain seq x y z
N MET A 1 -23.98 10.75 -10.27
CA MET A 1 -24.89 11.08 -11.40
C MET A 1 -24.65 12.49 -11.95
N LEU A 2 -24.72 13.56 -11.13
CA LEU A 2 -24.53 14.94 -11.62
C LEU A 2 -23.17 15.18 -12.29
N GLU A 3 -22.09 14.73 -11.66
CA GLU A 3 -20.73 14.80 -12.24
C GLU A 3 -20.62 14.03 -13.56
N THR A 4 -21.32 12.90 -13.67
CA THR A 4 -21.30 12.03 -14.85
C THR A 4 -22.00 12.69 -16.06
N VAL A 5 -23.09 13.42 -15.82
CA VAL A 5 -23.82 14.18 -16.84
C VAL A 5 -23.03 15.41 -17.29
N LEU A 6 -22.41 16.13 -16.35
CA LEU A 6 -21.57 17.31 -16.65
C LEU A 6 -20.30 16.93 -17.42
N HIS A 7 -19.61 15.86 -17.03
CA HIS A 7 -18.45 15.35 -17.77
C HIS A 7 -18.85 14.84 -19.17
N GLY A 8 -20.02 14.19 -19.31
CA GLY A 8 -20.54 13.76 -20.60
C GLY A 8 -20.90 14.91 -21.55
N ALA A 9 -21.39 16.04 -21.02
CA ALA A 9 -21.71 17.22 -21.82
C ALA A 9 -20.45 18.01 -22.24
N LEU A 10 -19.45 18.12 -21.35
CA LEU A 10 -18.16 18.73 -21.65
C LEU A 10 -17.37 17.93 -22.69
N ALA A 11 -17.40 16.60 -22.61
CA ALA A 11 -16.79 15.70 -23.60
C ALA A 11 -17.43 15.79 -25.00
N ARG A 12 -18.64 16.36 -25.11
CA ARG A 12 -19.39 16.54 -26.37
C ARG A 12 -19.39 17.98 -26.89
N GLY A 13 -18.61 18.88 -26.29
CA GLY A 13 -18.42 20.24 -26.78
C GLY A 13 -19.66 21.14 -26.68
N VAL A 14 -20.56 20.88 -25.73
CA VAL A 14 -21.76 21.70 -25.51
C VAL A 14 -21.35 23.11 -25.06
N ASN A 15 -21.93 24.15 -25.67
CA ASN A 15 -21.59 25.54 -25.42
C ASN A 15 -22.15 26.07 -24.08
N GLY A 16 -21.49 27.10 -23.53
CA GLY A 16 -21.74 27.66 -22.19
C GLY A 16 -23.21 27.98 -21.83
N PRO A 17 -24.02 28.56 -22.73
CA PRO A 17 -25.43 28.86 -22.43
C PRO A 17 -26.29 27.61 -22.21
N THR A 18 -25.98 26.52 -22.92
CA THR A 18 -26.72 25.26 -22.82
C THR A 18 -26.31 24.48 -21.55
N LEU A 19 -25.04 24.56 -21.14
CA LEU A 19 -24.57 24.09 -19.84
C LEU A 19 -25.26 24.81 -18.67
N LEU A 20 -25.49 26.12 -18.79
CA LEU A 20 -26.20 26.90 -17.78
C LEU A 20 -27.67 26.44 -17.65
N LEU A 21 -28.36 26.22 -18.78
CA LEU A 21 -29.74 25.73 -18.78
C LEU A 21 -29.86 24.32 -18.17
N LEU A 22 -28.91 23.44 -18.48
CA LEU A 22 -28.85 22.08 -17.93
C LEU A 22 -28.69 22.11 -16.40
N ASN A 23 -27.84 23.02 -15.90
CA ASN A 23 -27.56 23.17 -14.48
C ASN A 23 -28.78 23.71 -13.72
N VAL A 24 -29.50 24.69 -14.30
CA VAL A 24 -30.76 25.20 -13.74
C VAL A 24 -31.83 24.09 -13.67
N CYS A 25 -31.96 23.26 -14.70
CA CYS A 25 -32.90 22.13 -14.70
C CYS A 25 -32.53 21.06 -13.64
N LEU A 26 -31.24 20.78 -13.45
CA LEU A 26 -30.76 19.82 -12.46
C LEU A 26 -30.97 20.32 -11.01
N VAL A 27 -30.76 21.60 -10.76
CA VAL A 27 -31.05 22.23 -9.45
C VAL A 27 -32.56 22.19 -9.17
N ALA A 28 -33.40 22.48 -10.17
CA ALA A 28 -34.85 22.40 -10.03
C ALA A 28 -35.32 20.96 -9.73
N CYS A 29 -34.78 19.95 -10.43
CA CYS A 29 -35.06 18.53 -10.13
C CYS A 29 -34.64 18.13 -8.72
N THR A 30 -33.47 18.62 -8.26
CA THR A 30 -32.96 18.30 -6.92
C THR A 30 -33.84 18.92 -5.83
N LEU A 31 -34.36 20.13 -6.04
CA LEU A 31 -35.31 20.79 -5.13
C LEU A 31 -36.66 20.05 -5.08
N VAL A 32 -37.15 19.55 -6.22
CA VAL A 32 -38.38 18.75 -6.28
C VAL A 32 -38.19 17.40 -5.59
N CYS A 33 -37.07 16.71 -5.79
CA CYS A 33 -36.77 15.46 -5.09
C CYS A 33 -36.59 15.66 -3.58
N ALA A 34 -35.91 16.73 -3.16
CA ALA A 34 -35.73 17.03 -1.74
C ALA A 34 -37.07 17.35 -1.05
N SER A 35 -37.94 18.14 -1.70
CA SER A 35 -39.28 18.47 -1.15
C SER A 35 -40.25 17.28 -1.10
N LEU A 36 -40.07 16.28 -1.97
CA LEU A 36 -40.84 15.03 -1.95
C LEU A 36 -40.30 14.00 -0.94
N LEU A 37 -39.02 14.05 -0.58
CA LEU A 37 -38.36 13.07 0.31
C LEU A 37 -38.23 13.55 1.77
N LEU A 38 -38.32 14.85 2.04
CA LEU A 38 -38.25 15.39 3.40
C LEU A 38 -39.39 14.94 4.34
N PRO A 39 -40.63 14.65 3.88
CA PRO A 39 -41.70 14.16 4.76
C PRO A 39 -41.53 12.72 5.28
N SER A 40 -40.66 11.90 4.67
CA SER A 40 -40.46 10.48 5.01
C SER A 40 -39.30 10.23 5.98
N VAL A 41 -38.52 11.26 6.30
CA VAL A 41 -37.46 11.21 7.31
C VAL A 41 -38.00 11.91 8.54
N GLY A 42 -38.33 11.17 9.60
CA GLY A 42 -39.02 11.66 10.81
C GLY A 42 -38.22 12.67 11.66
N LEU A 43 -37.86 13.81 11.07
CA LEU A 43 -37.16 14.91 11.70
C LEU A 43 -38.16 15.85 12.40
N PRO A 44 -37.77 16.48 13.53
CA PRO A 44 -38.62 17.44 14.23
C PRO A 44 -38.98 18.63 13.33
N ALA A 45 -40.24 19.10 13.40
CA ALA A 45 -40.77 20.19 12.56
C ALA A 45 -39.97 21.50 12.65
N GLU A 46 -39.20 21.68 13.71
CA GLU A 46 -38.36 22.85 13.98
C GLU A 46 -37.04 22.87 13.17
N VAL A 47 -36.58 21.72 12.66
CA VAL A 47 -35.28 21.58 11.96
C VAL A 47 -35.40 21.77 10.44
N VAL A 48 -36.59 21.51 9.89
CA VAL A 48 -36.88 21.59 8.44
C VAL A 48 -36.54 22.94 7.81
N PRO A 49 -36.88 24.11 8.41
CA PRO A 49 -36.54 25.41 7.79
C PRO A 49 -35.02 25.69 7.78
N HIS A 50 -34.24 25.14 8.72
CA HIS A 50 -32.79 25.34 8.78
C HIS A 50 -32.03 24.54 7.71
N ILE A 51 -32.52 23.35 7.38
CA ILE A 51 -31.96 22.52 6.30
C ILE A 51 -32.17 23.20 4.93
N GLY A 52 -33.33 23.83 4.71
CA GLY A 52 -33.61 24.60 3.49
C GLY A 52 -32.64 25.78 3.31
N VAL A 53 -32.31 26.49 4.39
CA VAL A 53 -31.34 27.61 4.36
C VAL A 53 -29.91 27.13 4.07
N LEU A 54 -29.48 26.02 4.69
CA LEU A 54 -28.15 25.44 4.44
C LEU A 54 -27.98 24.95 2.98
N LEU A 55 -29.03 24.35 2.40
CA LEU A 55 -29.04 23.95 0.99
C LEU A 55 -29.00 25.16 0.05
N LEU A 56 -29.73 26.24 0.35
CA LEU A 56 -29.68 27.48 -0.43
C LEU A 56 -28.29 28.16 -0.36
N LEU A 57 -27.63 28.14 0.79
CA LEU A 57 -26.27 28.68 0.96
C LEU A 57 -25.22 27.85 0.22
N ALA A 58 -25.29 26.51 0.30
CA ALA A 58 -24.40 25.61 -0.43
C ALA A 58 -24.56 25.78 -1.95
N LEU A 59 -25.80 25.92 -2.44
CA LEU A 59 -26.08 26.17 -3.86
C LEU A 59 -25.63 27.55 -4.31
N GLY A 60 -25.76 28.58 -3.46
CA GLY A 60 -25.22 29.92 -3.73
C GLY A 60 -23.70 29.93 -3.89
N LEU A 61 -22.98 29.17 -3.06
CA LEU A 61 -21.53 28.97 -3.18
C LEU A 61 -21.14 28.27 -4.49
N ILE A 62 -21.86 27.20 -4.87
CA ILE A 62 -21.61 26.47 -6.11
C ILE A 62 -21.89 27.34 -7.35
N ALA A 63 -22.95 28.16 -7.32
CA ALA A 63 -23.26 29.12 -8.39
C ALA A 63 -22.19 30.22 -8.51
N SER A 64 -21.65 30.68 -7.39
CA SER A 64 -20.60 31.71 -7.33
C SER A 64 -19.27 31.20 -7.90
N VAL A 65 -18.86 29.99 -7.53
CA VAL A 65 -17.65 29.34 -8.04
C VAL A 65 -17.75 29.07 -9.54
N ASN A 66 -18.93 28.63 -10.02
CA ASN A 66 -19.14 28.43 -11.46
C ASN A 66 -19.23 29.74 -12.26
N TRP A 67 -19.73 30.84 -11.69
CA TRP A 67 -19.72 32.15 -12.35
C TRP A 67 -18.28 32.68 -12.56
N VAL A 68 -17.40 32.47 -11.58
CA VAL A 68 -15.97 32.81 -11.67
C VAL A 68 -15.25 31.96 -12.73
N ILE A 69 -15.58 30.67 -12.84
CA ILE A 69 -15.01 29.78 -13.86
C ILE A 69 -15.48 30.18 -15.27
N VAL A 70 -16.72 30.65 -15.44
CA VAL A 70 -17.25 31.11 -16.74
C VAL A 70 -16.64 32.47 -17.17
N GLN A 71 -16.36 33.37 -16.23
CA GLN A 71 -15.71 34.66 -16.52
C GLN A 71 -14.22 34.53 -16.87
N THR A 72 -13.53 33.54 -16.29
CA THR A 72 -12.09 33.31 -16.53
C THR A 72 -11.80 32.50 -17.80
N GLY A 73 -12.82 31.88 -18.41
CA GLY A 73 -12.70 31.03 -19.59
C GLY A 73 -12.77 31.73 -20.95
N THR A 74 -12.91 33.06 -21.03
CA THR A 74 -13.13 33.77 -22.32
C THR A 74 -12.27 35.02 -22.55
N VAL A 75 -11.01 35.03 -22.11
CA VAL A 75 -10.06 36.11 -22.49
C VAL A 75 -8.79 35.47 -23.05
N SER A 76 -8.40 35.85 -24.27
CA SER A 76 -7.22 35.29 -24.92
C SER A 76 -5.93 35.78 -24.24
N ALA A 77 -4.92 34.92 -24.19
CA ALA A 77 -3.64 35.20 -23.53
C ALA A 77 -2.87 36.41 -24.10
N GLU A 78 -3.27 36.93 -25.27
CA GLU A 78 -2.68 38.13 -25.88
C GLU A 78 -3.21 39.45 -25.30
N GLU A 79 -4.46 39.48 -24.81
CA GLU A 79 -5.05 40.70 -24.23
C GLU A 79 -4.54 40.96 -22.80
N GLN A 80 -4.38 39.91 -21.99
CA GLN A 80 -3.79 40.00 -20.65
C GLN A 80 -2.34 40.49 -20.67
N ARG A 81 -1.60 40.21 -21.75
CA ARG A 81 -0.20 40.63 -21.89
C ARG A 81 -0.05 42.12 -22.19
N ARG A 82 -1.08 42.74 -22.80
CA ARG A 82 -1.09 44.14 -23.24
C ARG A 82 -1.54 45.11 -22.15
N GLU A 83 -2.40 44.67 -21.23
CA GLU A 83 -2.82 45.47 -20.06
C GLU A 83 -1.79 45.49 -18.93
N LEU A 84 -1.02 44.40 -18.74
CA LEU A 84 -0.02 44.30 -17.67
C LEU A 84 1.33 44.95 -17.99
N PHE A 85 1.69 45.08 -19.27
CA PHE A 85 2.99 45.57 -19.71
C PHE A 85 2.81 46.50 -20.91
N GLY A 86 2.71 47.81 -20.67
CA GLY A 86 2.56 48.82 -21.72
C GLY A 86 3.63 48.72 -22.82
N GLU A 87 3.29 49.13 -24.04
CA GLU A 87 4.15 48.98 -25.21
C GLU A 87 5.48 49.76 -25.09
N PRO A 88 6.63 49.16 -25.46
CA PRO A 88 7.87 49.89 -25.61
C PRO A 88 7.93 50.64 -26.96
N ALA A 89 8.46 51.87 -26.91
CA ALA A 89 8.60 52.77 -28.04
C ALA A 89 9.52 52.24 -29.14
N ALA A 90 9.20 52.60 -30.40
CA ALA A 90 9.96 52.28 -31.59
C ALA A 90 11.27 53.06 -31.69
N GLU A 91 12.38 52.37 -31.96
CA GLU A 91 13.61 52.98 -32.50
C GLU A 91 14.04 52.31 -33.80
N GLN A 92 14.39 53.17 -34.78
CA GLN A 92 14.75 52.85 -36.16
C GLN A 92 16.19 52.32 -36.30
N PRO A 93 16.49 51.53 -37.34
CA PRO A 93 17.81 50.96 -37.57
C PRO A 93 18.76 51.93 -38.26
N LEU A 94 20.01 52.00 -37.79
CA LEU A 94 21.11 52.68 -38.48
C LEU A 94 22.08 51.64 -39.06
N LEU A 95 22.47 51.88 -40.32
CA LEU A 95 23.11 50.94 -41.24
C LEU A 95 24.54 51.42 -41.57
N LEU A 96 25.44 50.43 -41.79
CA LEU A 96 26.72 50.42 -42.57
C LEU A 96 28.04 50.83 -41.87
N PRO A 97 29.24 50.40 -42.39
CA PRO A 97 29.58 49.26 -43.27
C PRO A 97 30.82 48.43 -42.79
N ALA A 98 31.14 47.39 -43.58
CA ALA A 98 32.20 46.40 -43.41
C ALA A 98 33.60 46.81 -43.95
N GLU A 99 34.65 46.11 -43.48
CA GLU A 99 35.99 45.84 -44.08
C GLU A 99 36.80 45.05 -43.02
N GLY A 100 37.69 44.06 -43.23
CA GLY A 100 38.26 43.31 -44.36
C GLY A 100 39.41 42.41 -43.80
N ALA A 101 39.64 41.23 -44.42
CA ALA A 101 40.88 40.42 -44.60
C ALA A 101 41.99 40.34 -43.50
N ALA A 102 42.85 39.32 -43.33
CA ALA A 102 43.07 37.93 -43.76
C ALA A 102 44.37 37.43 -43.05
N GLU A 103 44.76 36.17 -43.29
CA GLU A 103 46.03 35.46 -42.94
C GLU A 103 46.08 34.82 -41.53
N GLY A 104 46.39 33.53 -41.31
CA GLY A 104 46.91 32.46 -42.14
C GLY A 104 48.16 31.85 -41.50
N THR A 105 48.09 30.65 -40.90
CA THR A 105 49.20 29.68 -40.81
C THR A 105 48.70 28.32 -40.28
N ALA A 106 49.16 27.25 -40.91
CA ALA A 106 48.67 25.87 -40.83
C ALA A 106 49.55 24.95 -39.91
N PRO A 107 49.08 23.73 -39.58
CA PRO A 107 49.39 23.01 -38.32
C PRO A 107 50.12 21.65 -38.49
N ALA A 108 50.40 20.96 -37.36
CA ALA A 108 50.26 19.49 -37.11
C ALA A 108 51.06 19.04 -35.86
N PRO A 109 50.84 17.84 -35.25
CA PRO A 109 49.96 16.74 -35.66
C PRO A 109 48.95 16.25 -34.61
N ALA A 110 48.03 15.42 -35.11
CA ALA A 110 46.88 14.82 -34.45
C ALA A 110 47.18 13.44 -33.83
N ASP A 111 46.44 13.10 -32.77
CA ASP A 111 46.21 11.72 -32.34
C ASP A 111 44.71 11.41 -32.32
N ALA A 112 44.39 10.18 -32.70
CA ALA A 112 43.15 9.76 -33.35
C ALA A 112 41.88 9.72 -32.47
N ALA A 113 40.82 10.36 -32.96
CA ALA A 113 39.44 10.17 -32.51
C ALA A 113 38.58 9.58 -33.66
N THR A 114 37.70 8.65 -33.31
CA THR A 114 36.77 7.94 -34.20
C THR A 114 35.80 8.92 -34.91
N PRO A 115 35.37 8.69 -36.15
CA PRO A 115 34.72 9.71 -37.00
C PRO A 115 33.38 10.26 -36.48
N ALA A 116 32.71 9.56 -35.55
CA ALA A 116 31.44 9.99 -34.96
C ALA A 116 31.58 11.07 -33.87
N ALA A 117 32.76 11.20 -33.23
CA ALA A 117 32.97 12.15 -32.13
C ALA A 117 33.32 13.57 -32.62
N ALA A 118 33.84 13.70 -33.84
CA ALA A 118 34.19 15.01 -34.43
C ALA A 118 32.96 15.77 -34.92
N ASP A 119 31.99 15.09 -35.53
CA ASP A 119 30.77 15.68 -36.10
C ASP A 119 29.76 16.18 -35.04
N GLN A 120 29.91 15.72 -33.79
CA GLN A 120 29.11 16.15 -32.63
C GLN A 120 29.74 17.35 -31.90
N LYS A 121 31.07 17.47 -31.96
CA LYS A 121 31.87 18.54 -31.31
C LYS A 121 31.66 19.92 -31.95
N ASP A 122 31.33 19.97 -33.24
CA ASP A 122 31.03 21.21 -33.96
C ASP A 122 29.57 21.67 -33.80
N LYS A 123 28.66 20.79 -33.33
CA LYS A 123 27.24 21.12 -33.07
C LYS A 123 26.94 21.64 -31.67
N GLU A 124 27.87 21.47 -30.73
CA GLU A 124 27.67 21.77 -29.30
C GLU A 124 28.27 23.11 -28.86
N GLN A 125 29.22 23.66 -29.63
CA GLN A 125 29.82 24.97 -29.35
C GLN A 125 28.77 26.08 -29.38
N GLY A 126 28.74 26.91 -28.34
CA GLY A 126 27.84 28.07 -28.23
C GLY A 126 26.39 27.74 -27.85
N ARG A 127 26.02 26.47 -27.65
CA ARG A 127 24.70 26.14 -27.09
C ARG A 127 24.63 26.58 -25.63
N ARG A 128 23.55 27.25 -25.24
CA ARG A 128 23.36 27.73 -23.88
C ARG A 128 22.87 26.63 -22.95
N VAL A 129 23.53 26.49 -21.79
CA VAL A 129 23.22 25.49 -20.76
C VAL A 129 23.06 26.17 -19.41
N ALA A 130 21.92 25.95 -18.76
CA ALA A 130 21.67 26.38 -17.39
C ALA A 130 22.17 25.32 -16.41
N VAL A 131 23.14 25.66 -15.57
CA VAL A 131 23.70 24.74 -14.59
C VAL A 131 23.13 25.06 -13.21
N GLY A 132 22.50 24.09 -12.56
CA GLY A 132 22.07 24.23 -11.17
C GLY A 132 23.28 24.28 -10.23
N ILE A 133 23.59 25.45 -9.67
CA ILE A 133 24.74 25.68 -8.77
C ILE A 133 24.23 25.74 -7.33
N SER A 134 24.57 24.72 -6.52
CA SER A 134 24.16 24.68 -5.10
C SER A 134 25.23 25.21 -4.13
N GLY A 135 26.32 25.79 -4.64
CA GLY A 135 27.49 26.15 -3.83
C GLY A 135 28.34 24.95 -3.39
N GLY A 136 28.08 23.76 -3.95
CA GLY A 136 28.86 22.54 -3.72
C GLY A 136 29.91 22.28 -4.81
N VAL A 137 30.87 21.41 -4.49
CA VAL A 137 31.96 21.03 -5.41
C VAL A 137 31.46 20.35 -6.69
N ASP A 138 30.40 19.54 -6.59
CA ASP A 138 29.89 18.74 -7.70
C ASP A 138 29.29 19.61 -8.82
N SER A 139 28.45 20.58 -8.46
CA SER A 139 27.89 21.54 -9.42
C SER A 139 28.94 22.51 -9.97
N ALA A 140 29.94 22.89 -9.17
CA ALA A 140 31.01 23.77 -9.60
C ALA A 140 31.88 23.11 -10.68
N VAL A 141 32.26 21.85 -10.47
CA VAL A 141 33.01 21.09 -11.47
C VAL A 141 32.16 20.79 -12.70
N ALA A 142 30.86 20.50 -12.54
CA ALA A 142 29.95 20.33 -13.67
C ALA A 142 29.92 21.56 -14.59
N ALA A 143 29.82 22.77 -14.01
CA ALA A 143 29.88 24.03 -14.75
C ALA A 143 31.22 24.23 -15.45
N LEU A 144 32.34 24.00 -14.74
CA LEU A 144 33.69 24.11 -15.29
C LEU A 144 33.88 23.17 -16.50
N LEU A 145 33.44 21.92 -16.41
CA LEU A 145 33.58 20.94 -17.49
C LEU A 145 32.78 21.34 -18.72
N LEU A 146 31.56 21.86 -18.55
CA LEU A 146 30.75 22.37 -19.66
C LEU A 146 31.36 23.61 -20.31
N GLN A 147 31.89 24.53 -19.50
CA GLN A 147 32.60 25.69 -20.02
C GLN A 147 33.84 25.28 -20.83
N ARG A 148 34.63 24.33 -20.32
CA ARG A 148 35.79 23.77 -21.04
C ARG A 148 35.40 23.02 -22.31
N ALA A 149 34.17 22.48 -22.38
CA ALA A 149 33.62 21.84 -23.57
C ALA A 149 33.05 22.83 -24.60
N GLY A 150 33.05 24.13 -24.31
CA GLY A 150 32.65 25.20 -25.25
C GLY A 150 31.16 25.57 -25.23
N TYR A 151 30.42 25.18 -24.18
CA TYR A 151 29.04 25.63 -23.98
C TYR A 151 28.98 27.08 -23.46
N ASP A 152 27.90 27.79 -23.80
CA ASP A 152 27.55 29.06 -23.15
C ASP A 152 26.87 28.74 -21.81
N VAL A 153 27.64 28.82 -20.72
CA VAL A 153 27.21 28.37 -19.40
C VAL A 153 26.61 29.53 -18.59
N VAL A 154 25.40 29.33 -18.09
CA VAL A 154 24.75 30.20 -17.10
C VAL A 154 24.47 29.44 -15.82
N GLY A 155 24.85 30.00 -14.68
CA GLY A 155 24.55 29.43 -13.36
C GLY A 155 23.16 29.80 -12.89
N VAL A 156 22.46 28.85 -12.26
CA VAL A 156 21.19 29.07 -11.58
C VAL A 156 21.28 28.55 -10.14
N PHE A 157 21.11 29.44 -9.17
CA PHE A 157 20.91 29.07 -7.76
C PHE A 157 19.42 28.98 -7.48
N MET A 158 18.97 27.86 -6.90
CA MET A 158 17.56 27.63 -6.60
C MET A 158 17.29 27.83 -5.12
N ARG A 159 16.41 28.77 -4.79
CA ARG A 159 15.87 28.93 -3.44
C ARG A 159 14.59 28.11 -3.33
N ASN A 160 14.67 26.97 -2.64
CA ASN A 160 13.56 26.01 -2.53
C ASN A 160 12.94 25.98 -1.13
N TRP A 161 13.54 26.66 -0.16
CA TRP A 161 13.09 26.67 1.22
C TRP A 161 13.42 28.01 1.87
N ASP A 162 12.54 28.49 2.73
CA ASP A 162 12.79 29.68 3.56
C ASP A 162 12.96 29.27 5.03
N GLU A 163 14.20 29.34 5.52
CA GLU A 163 14.53 29.01 6.92
C GLU A 163 14.23 30.18 7.89
N SER A 164 13.94 31.38 7.36
CA SER A 164 13.79 32.60 8.16
C SER A 164 12.57 32.56 9.08
N GLU A 165 11.48 31.93 8.62
CA GLU A 165 10.24 31.78 9.37
C GLU A 165 10.37 30.81 10.57
N GLU A 166 11.26 29.81 10.46
CA GLU A 166 11.43 28.76 11.49
C GLU A 166 12.50 29.11 12.54
N THR A 167 13.55 29.83 12.14
CA THR A 167 14.76 30.00 12.98
C THR A 167 14.99 31.43 13.45
N GLY A 168 14.09 32.36 13.11
CA GLY A 168 14.23 33.77 13.48
C GLY A 168 15.53 34.40 12.96
N ASN A 169 15.97 34.02 11.76
CA ASN A 169 17.18 34.51 11.07
C ASN A 169 18.55 34.21 11.74
N GLN A 170 18.65 33.28 12.69
CA GLN A 170 19.90 33.11 13.45
C GLN A 170 20.99 32.22 12.80
N ASN A 171 20.74 31.57 11.65
CA ASN A 171 21.78 30.84 10.90
C ASN A 171 21.26 30.35 9.52
N CYS A 172 20.97 31.25 8.58
CA CYS A 172 20.43 30.86 7.28
C CYS A 172 21.49 30.13 6.42
N SER A 173 21.31 28.82 6.24
CA SER A 173 22.22 27.96 5.48
C SER A 173 22.17 28.27 3.97
N VAL A 174 20.98 28.61 3.48
CA VAL A 174 20.69 28.98 2.08
C VAL A 174 21.51 30.20 1.65
N GLU A 175 21.59 31.23 2.50
CA GLU A 175 22.33 32.45 2.22
C GLU A 175 23.85 32.19 2.12
N ARG A 176 24.37 31.23 2.89
CA ARG A 176 25.77 30.80 2.76
C ARG A 176 25.99 30.05 1.44
N ASP A 177 25.09 29.14 1.08
CA ASP A 177 25.18 28.40 -0.18
C ASP A 177 25.04 29.32 -1.41
N LEU A 178 24.23 30.38 -1.33
CA LEU A 178 24.14 31.42 -2.36
C LEU A 178 25.46 32.17 -2.52
N ARG A 179 26.12 32.55 -1.42
CA ARG A 179 27.44 33.20 -1.47
C ARG A 179 28.50 32.30 -2.10
N ASP A 180 28.47 31.01 -1.76
CA ASP A 180 29.39 30.01 -2.33
C ASP A 180 29.11 29.81 -3.82
N ALA A 181 27.85 29.75 -4.24
CA ALA A 181 27.46 29.69 -5.64
C ALA A 181 27.93 30.93 -6.41
N ALA A 182 27.73 32.12 -5.85
CA ALA A 182 28.19 33.37 -6.43
C ALA A 182 29.73 33.44 -6.54
N ALA A 183 30.45 32.90 -5.56
CA ALA A 183 31.90 32.81 -5.62
C ALA A 183 32.37 31.89 -6.76
N VAL A 184 31.75 30.72 -6.93
CA VAL A 184 32.04 29.80 -8.04
C VAL A 184 31.76 30.47 -9.39
N CYS A 185 30.59 31.08 -9.56
CA CYS A 185 30.22 31.73 -10.81
C CYS A 185 31.16 32.89 -11.16
N ARG A 186 31.59 33.68 -10.17
CA ARG A 186 32.60 34.73 -10.37
C ARG A 186 33.96 34.16 -10.80
N GLN A 187 34.43 33.08 -10.18
CA GLN A 187 35.69 32.43 -10.56
C GLN A 187 35.64 31.89 -12.00
N LEU A 188 34.50 31.29 -12.38
CA LEU A 188 34.30 30.76 -13.72
C LEU A 188 33.91 31.84 -14.74
N SER A 189 33.75 33.10 -14.35
CA SER A 189 33.27 34.17 -15.22
C SER A 189 31.95 33.84 -15.93
N ILE A 190 31.02 33.17 -15.23
CA ILE A 190 29.68 32.84 -15.73
C ILE A 190 28.61 33.67 -14.99
N PRO A 191 27.52 34.10 -15.66
CA PRO A 191 26.41 34.77 -14.98
C PRO A 191 25.74 33.84 -13.96
N LEU A 192 25.24 34.40 -12.86
CA LEU A 192 24.44 33.69 -11.87
C LEU A 192 23.06 34.32 -11.79
N HIS A 193 22.03 33.49 -11.92
CA HIS A 193 20.64 33.86 -11.67
C HIS A 193 20.12 33.15 -10.43
N GLU A 194 19.25 33.82 -9.69
CA GLU A 194 18.51 33.23 -8.58
C GLU A 194 17.09 32.91 -9.06
N ALA A 195 16.64 31.69 -8.79
CA ALA A 195 15.28 31.24 -9.05
C ALA A 195 14.61 30.91 -7.71
N ASP A 196 13.49 31.55 -7.44
CA ASP A 196 12.65 31.26 -6.28
C ASP A 196 11.63 30.17 -6.64
N PHE A 197 11.78 29.01 -6.01
CA PHE A 197 10.88 27.86 -6.13
C PHE A 197 10.32 27.44 -4.77
N VAL A 198 10.29 28.33 -3.77
CA VAL A 198 9.78 28.02 -2.43
C VAL A 198 8.32 27.53 -2.51
N SER A 199 7.48 28.24 -3.27
CA SER A 199 6.08 27.86 -3.48
C SER A 199 5.93 26.53 -4.21
N ASP A 200 6.67 26.32 -5.30
CA ASP A 200 6.65 25.06 -6.05
C ASP A 200 7.09 23.88 -5.17
N TYR A 201 8.14 24.07 -4.38
CA TYR A 201 8.65 23.07 -3.46
C TYR A 201 7.63 22.72 -2.38
N TRP A 202 7.03 23.72 -1.75
CA TRP A 202 6.01 23.52 -0.72
C TRP A 202 4.83 22.71 -1.24
N ASN A 203 4.31 23.09 -2.41
CA ASN A 203 3.11 22.50 -2.98
C ASN A 203 3.37 21.12 -3.60
N GLN A 204 4.48 20.94 -4.33
CA GLN A 204 4.74 19.71 -5.11
C GLN A 204 5.58 18.67 -4.38
N VAL A 205 6.31 19.06 -3.32
CA VAL A 205 7.22 18.17 -2.59
C VAL A 205 6.82 18.05 -1.13
N PHE A 206 6.71 19.16 -0.42
CA PHE A 206 6.59 19.15 1.03
C PHE A 206 5.19 18.73 1.52
N THR A 207 4.14 19.23 0.88
CA THR A 207 2.75 18.87 1.22
C THR A 207 2.51 17.36 1.14
N GLU A 208 2.94 16.71 0.04
CA GLU A 208 2.81 15.26 -0.12
C GLU A 208 3.71 14.49 0.86
N PHE A 209 4.90 15.00 1.16
CA PHE A 209 5.77 14.43 2.19
C PHE A 209 5.07 14.39 3.55
N LEU A 210 4.41 15.48 3.97
CA LEU A 210 3.66 15.54 5.22
C LEU A 210 2.48 14.54 5.21
N ALA A 211 1.67 14.55 4.15
CA ALA A 211 0.52 13.64 4.03
C ALA A 211 0.92 12.16 4.12
N GLN A 212 2.10 11.78 3.61
CA GLN A 212 2.62 10.42 3.75
C GLN A 212 3.10 10.12 5.18
N CYS A 213 3.77 11.06 5.84
CA CYS A 213 4.20 10.93 7.23
C CYS A 213 3.01 10.77 8.20
N GLU A 214 1.93 11.55 8.02
CA GLU A 214 0.69 11.43 8.80
C GLU A 214 0.05 10.04 8.72
N ARG A 215 0.20 9.38 7.57
CA ARG A 215 -0.24 8.00 7.34
C ARG A 215 0.72 6.95 7.89
N GLY A 216 1.75 7.37 8.63
CA GLY A 216 2.78 6.51 9.18
C GLY A 216 3.78 5.97 8.15
N LEU A 217 3.86 6.53 6.95
CA LEU A 217 4.85 6.12 5.94
C LEU A 217 6.19 6.84 6.15
N SER A 218 7.24 6.36 5.49
CA SER A 218 8.56 7.02 5.45
C SER A 218 8.88 7.46 4.02
N PRO A 219 8.39 8.64 3.59
CA PRO A 219 8.55 9.14 2.23
C PRO A 219 10.00 9.55 1.91
N ASN A 220 10.33 9.60 0.62
CA ASN A 220 11.59 10.13 0.11
C ASN A 220 11.34 11.42 -0.71
N PRO A 221 11.50 12.62 -0.12
CA PRO A 221 11.19 13.88 -0.78
C PRO A 221 12.17 14.21 -1.93
N ASP A 222 13.37 13.63 -1.95
CA ASP A 222 14.36 13.91 -3.00
C ASP A 222 13.90 13.39 -4.37
N LEU A 223 13.08 12.33 -4.41
CA LEU A 223 12.46 11.86 -5.66
C LEU A 223 11.53 12.91 -6.25
N ALA A 224 10.68 13.52 -5.43
CA ALA A 224 9.75 14.57 -5.85
C ALA A 224 10.50 15.87 -6.20
N CYS A 225 11.51 16.25 -5.40
CA CYS A 225 12.36 17.41 -5.68
C CYS A 225 13.06 17.30 -7.04
N ASN A 226 13.65 16.15 -7.37
CA ASN A 226 14.24 15.96 -8.70
C ASN A 226 13.18 16.06 -9.80
N ARG A 227 12.03 15.39 -9.64
CA ARG A 227 10.96 15.38 -10.64
C ARG A 227 10.35 16.77 -10.91
N HIS A 228 9.98 17.50 -9.86
CA HIS A 228 9.16 18.71 -9.97
C HIS A 228 9.98 20.00 -9.93
N ILE A 229 11.16 19.99 -9.31
CA ILE A 229 11.97 21.20 -9.14
C ILE A 229 13.14 21.18 -10.11
N LYS A 230 14.06 20.21 -9.96
CA LYS A 230 15.32 20.23 -10.73
C LYS A 230 15.15 19.89 -12.21
N PHE A 231 14.14 19.11 -12.58
CA PHE A 231 13.91 18.66 -13.96
C PHE A 231 12.56 19.08 -14.54
N ASP A 232 11.88 20.01 -13.87
CA ASP A 232 10.66 20.65 -14.38
C ASP A 232 10.74 22.18 -14.17
N ALA A 233 10.61 22.69 -12.95
CA ALA A 233 10.70 24.14 -12.69
C ALA A 233 12.02 24.78 -13.16
N LEU A 234 13.17 24.16 -12.88
CA LEU A 234 14.47 24.62 -13.36
C LEU A 234 14.57 24.56 -14.90
N LEU A 235 13.95 23.57 -15.54
CA LEU A 235 13.96 23.45 -17.00
C LEU A 235 13.11 24.56 -17.64
N GLN A 236 11.97 24.90 -17.04
CA GLN A 236 11.14 26.04 -17.47
C GLN A 236 11.87 27.37 -17.29
N PHE A 237 12.52 27.57 -16.13
CA PHE A 237 13.33 28.75 -15.85
C PHE A 237 14.53 28.88 -16.80
N ALA A 238 15.20 27.76 -17.12
CA ALA A 238 16.27 27.73 -18.11
C ALA A 238 15.82 28.24 -19.48
N GLY A 239 14.58 27.91 -19.89
CA GLY A 239 13.97 28.44 -21.11
C GLY A 239 13.84 29.96 -21.12
N LEU A 240 13.53 30.60 -19.98
CA LEU A 240 13.49 32.06 -19.85
C LEU A 240 14.86 32.71 -20.02
N LEU A 241 15.94 31.97 -19.71
CA LEU A 241 17.32 32.40 -19.91
C LEU A 241 17.85 32.10 -21.33
N GLY A 242 17.00 31.53 -22.20
CA GLY A 242 17.38 31.08 -23.54
C GLY A 242 18.23 29.81 -23.56
N ALA A 243 18.23 29.02 -22.48
CA ALA A 243 18.93 27.75 -22.41
C ALA A 243 18.00 26.59 -22.79
N GLU A 244 18.41 25.77 -23.75
CA GLU A 244 17.67 24.56 -24.17
C GLU A 244 18.00 23.33 -23.32
N LEU A 245 19.07 23.43 -22.52
CA LEU A 245 19.66 22.36 -21.74
C LEU A 245 19.85 22.80 -20.29
N VAL A 246 19.63 21.87 -19.38
CA VAL A 246 19.94 21.99 -17.95
C VAL A 246 21.04 21.00 -17.61
N ALA A 247 22.00 21.41 -16.77
CA ALA A 247 22.97 20.51 -16.20
C ALA A 247 22.93 20.51 -14.68
N THR A 248 23.25 19.36 -14.09
CA THR A 248 23.34 19.21 -12.64
C THR A 248 24.57 18.40 -12.26
N GLY A 249 25.06 18.60 -11.03
CA GLY A 249 26.16 17.82 -10.46
C GLY A 249 25.74 16.43 -9.97
N HIS A 250 24.81 15.75 -10.66
CA HIS A 250 24.43 14.38 -10.28
C HIS A 250 25.41 13.34 -10.85
N TYR A 251 25.71 12.32 -10.03
CA TYR A 251 26.48 11.14 -10.44
C TYR A 251 25.58 10.14 -11.17
N ALA A 252 25.20 10.49 -12.40
CA ALA A 252 24.40 9.69 -13.30
C ALA A 252 24.86 9.90 -14.74
N ARG A 253 24.48 9.02 -15.66
CA ARG A 253 24.85 9.14 -17.08
C ARG A 253 23.62 8.98 -17.95
N LEU A 254 23.66 9.55 -19.14
CA LEU A 254 22.66 9.33 -20.19
C LEU A 254 23.35 8.70 -21.39
N ALA A 255 22.66 7.77 -22.05
CA ALA A 255 23.09 7.19 -23.30
C ALA A 255 21.87 7.02 -24.23
N PRO A 256 22.04 7.09 -25.56
CA PRO A 256 21.00 6.65 -26.48
C PRO A 256 20.62 5.21 -26.21
N ALA A 257 19.32 4.90 -26.28
CA ALA A 257 18.84 3.53 -26.30
C ALA A 257 19.34 2.81 -27.56
N ALA A 258 19.47 1.48 -27.48
CA ALA A 258 19.85 0.66 -28.64
C ALA A 258 18.84 0.83 -29.80
N ALA A 259 19.31 0.67 -31.03
CA ALA A 259 18.49 0.85 -32.24
C ALA A 259 17.25 -0.06 -32.21
N GLY A 260 16.06 0.54 -32.18
CA GLY A 260 14.77 -0.16 -32.06
C GLY A 260 13.79 0.50 -31.08
N ALA A 261 14.30 1.31 -30.14
CA ALA A 261 13.49 2.02 -29.15
C ALA A 261 12.78 3.24 -29.75
N THR A 262 11.49 3.16 -30.04
CA THR A 262 10.68 4.32 -30.44
C THR A 262 10.02 4.96 -29.21
N ALA A 263 10.06 6.29 -29.14
CA ALA A 263 9.51 7.07 -28.01
C ALA A 263 7.97 7.16 -28.01
N ALA A 264 7.29 6.61 -29.02
CA ALA A 264 5.86 6.80 -29.19
C ALA A 264 5.06 5.67 -28.52
N PRO A 265 4.05 5.99 -27.69
CA PRO A 265 3.05 4.99 -27.29
C PRO A 265 2.28 4.49 -28.52
N PRO A 266 1.81 3.23 -28.52
CA PRO A 266 0.95 2.74 -29.61
C PRO A 266 -0.34 3.59 -29.64
N GLY A 267 -0.54 4.34 -30.73
CA GLY A 267 -1.80 5.06 -30.99
C GLY A 267 -1.72 6.57 -31.24
N ARG A 268 -0.54 7.22 -31.17
CA ARG A 268 -0.40 8.63 -31.53
C ARG A 268 0.51 8.78 -32.75
N ALA A 269 -0.07 9.08 -33.92
CA ALA A 269 0.69 9.43 -35.10
C ALA A 269 1.46 10.73 -34.83
N ALA A 270 2.78 10.71 -35.02
CA ALA A 270 3.60 11.93 -34.96
C ALA A 270 3.03 12.95 -35.96
N ALA A 271 2.86 14.19 -35.51
CA ALA A 271 2.48 15.27 -36.41
C ALA A 271 3.56 15.42 -37.49
N ALA A 272 3.14 15.58 -38.75
CA ALA A 272 4.06 15.70 -39.88
C ALA A 272 5.00 16.90 -39.66
N GLY A 273 6.27 16.64 -39.39
CA GLY A 273 7.31 17.66 -39.17
C GLY A 273 8.16 17.48 -37.89
N GLU A 274 7.76 16.64 -36.93
CA GLU A 274 8.57 16.39 -35.74
C GLU A 274 9.75 15.45 -36.05
N ARG A 275 11.00 15.92 -35.81
CA ARG A 275 12.18 15.06 -35.86
C ARG A 275 12.10 14.02 -34.73
N ALA A 276 12.19 12.73 -35.08
CA ALA A 276 12.29 11.67 -34.09
C ALA A 276 13.56 11.84 -33.25
N HIS A 277 13.41 12.21 -31.98
CA HIS A 277 14.52 12.30 -31.04
C HIS A 277 14.84 10.89 -30.48
N PRO A 278 16.13 10.55 -30.28
CA PRO A 278 16.51 9.26 -29.72
C PRO A 278 15.99 9.12 -28.29
N VAL A 279 15.45 7.95 -27.95
CA VAL A 279 15.10 7.60 -26.57
C VAL A 279 16.40 7.55 -25.76
N LEU A 280 16.47 8.27 -24.64
CA LEU A 280 17.63 8.25 -23.75
C LEU A 280 17.40 7.26 -22.59
N GLN A 281 18.45 6.52 -22.24
CA GLN A 281 18.51 5.65 -21.08
C GLN A 281 19.29 6.32 -19.96
N LEU A 282 18.73 6.28 -18.75
CA LEU A 282 19.42 6.67 -17.54
C LEU A 282 20.33 5.52 -17.07
N LEU A 283 21.62 5.79 -17.01
CA LEU A 283 22.66 4.86 -16.59
C LEU A 283 23.26 5.28 -15.25
N ARG A 284 23.70 4.30 -14.45
CA ARG A 284 24.40 4.56 -13.19
C ARG A 284 25.67 5.37 -13.42
N GLY A 285 26.00 6.22 -12.46
CA GLY A 285 27.32 6.85 -12.38
C GLY A 285 28.43 5.80 -12.34
N VAL A 286 29.63 6.16 -12.82
CA VAL A 286 30.81 5.26 -12.76
C VAL A 286 31.23 5.01 -11.30
N ASP A 287 31.08 5.99 -10.43
CA ASP A 287 31.18 5.83 -8.98
C ASP A 287 29.91 5.19 -8.41
N LEU A 288 29.91 3.87 -8.21
CA LEU A 288 28.75 3.15 -7.66
C LEU A 288 28.42 3.52 -6.21
N ALA A 289 29.38 4.05 -5.45
CA ALA A 289 29.15 4.51 -4.07
C ALA A 289 28.47 5.88 -4.02
N LYS A 290 28.57 6.66 -5.11
CA LYS A 290 27.93 7.96 -5.29
C LYS A 290 26.82 7.98 -6.32
N ASP A 291 26.58 6.89 -7.04
CA ASP A 291 25.52 6.74 -8.05
C ASP A 291 24.17 7.28 -7.55
N GLN A 292 23.68 8.34 -8.20
CA GLN A 292 22.47 9.04 -7.82
C GLN A 292 21.25 8.69 -8.66
N THR A 293 21.33 7.68 -9.54
CA THR A 293 20.17 7.24 -10.35
C THR A 293 18.97 6.82 -9.50
N TYR A 294 19.19 6.37 -8.27
CA TYR A 294 18.12 6.10 -7.31
C TYR A 294 17.20 7.32 -7.10
N PHE A 295 17.75 8.52 -6.98
CA PHE A 295 16.98 9.75 -6.77
C PHE A 295 16.38 10.33 -8.06
N LEU A 296 16.82 9.83 -9.22
CA LEU A 296 16.35 10.22 -10.53
C LEU A 296 15.27 9.27 -11.09
N ALA A 297 14.90 8.23 -10.33
CA ALA A 297 13.98 7.19 -10.78
C ALA A 297 12.55 7.69 -11.06
N SER A 298 12.17 8.88 -10.57
CA SER A 298 10.86 9.51 -10.76
C SER A 298 10.82 10.55 -11.89
N VAL A 299 11.98 10.88 -12.47
CA VAL A 299 12.12 11.93 -13.50
C VAL A 299 11.37 11.54 -14.76
N GLN A 300 10.75 12.52 -15.43
CA GLN A 300 10.03 12.25 -16.67
C GLN A 300 11.00 11.92 -17.81
N PRO A 301 10.76 10.86 -18.61
CA PRO A 301 11.64 10.53 -19.75
C PRO A 301 11.83 11.70 -20.71
N ALA A 302 10.78 12.51 -20.93
CA ALA A 302 10.82 13.69 -21.78
C ALA A 302 11.76 14.78 -21.23
N ALA A 303 11.96 14.90 -19.92
CA ALA A 303 12.88 15.87 -19.35
C ALA A 303 14.35 15.48 -19.63
N LEU A 304 14.66 14.18 -19.64
CA LEU A 304 16.04 13.69 -19.85
C LEU A 304 16.66 14.16 -21.17
N ARG A 305 15.86 14.46 -22.20
CA ARG A 305 16.34 14.98 -23.49
C ARG A 305 16.97 16.38 -23.39
N HIS A 306 16.69 17.10 -22.31
CA HIS A 306 17.20 18.44 -22.04
C HIS A 306 18.23 18.46 -20.91
N VAL A 307 18.73 17.30 -20.47
CA VAL A 307 19.55 17.20 -19.26
C VAL A 307 20.96 16.73 -19.57
N LEU A 308 21.95 17.34 -18.93
CA LEU A 308 23.34 16.91 -18.92
C LEU A 308 23.77 16.51 -17.50
N PHE A 309 24.58 15.45 -17.41
CA PHE A 309 25.24 15.02 -16.17
C PHE A 309 26.77 15.00 -16.36
N PRO A 310 27.45 16.16 -16.29
CA PRO A 310 28.83 16.28 -16.74
C PRO A 310 29.82 15.45 -15.93
N ILE A 311 29.51 15.13 -14.67
CA ILE A 311 30.41 14.41 -13.75
C ILE A 311 30.12 12.92 -13.62
N GLY A 312 29.10 12.40 -14.32
CA GLY A 312 28.67 11.00 -14.16
C GLY A 312 29.69 9.93 -14.52
N HIS A 313 30.73 10.32 -15.27
CA HIS A 313 31.82 9.46 -15.69
C HIS A 313 33.04 9.48 -14.74
N LEU A 314 33.02 10.35 -13.72
CA LEU A 314 34.13 10.57 -12.79
C LEU A 314 33.88 9.87 -11.45
N GLN A 315 34.97 9.51 -10.75
CA GLN A 315 34.89 9.16 -9.34
C GLN A 315 34.84 10.43 -8.48
N LYS A 316 34.24 10.37 -7.28
CA LYS A 316 34.22 11.53 -6.38
C LYS A 316 35.61 12.12 -6.06
N PRO A 317 36.68 11.33 -5.89
CA PRO A 317 38.03 11.86 -5.76
C PRO A 317 38.50 12.65 -6.97
N ASP A 318 38.20 12.20 -8.19
CA ASP A 318 38.58 12.89 -9.43
C ASP A 318 37.86 14.24 -9.53
N VAL A 319 36.59 14.30 -9.15
CA VAL A 319 35.84 15.57 -9.08
C VAL A 319 36.52 16.55 -8.13
N ARG A 320 36.98 16.09 -6.96
CA ARG A 320 37.73 16.95 -6.02
C ARG A 320 39.08 17.37 -6.58
N HIS A 321 39.76 16.49 -7.31
CA HIS A 321 41.03 16.79 -7.95
C HIS A 321 40.86 17.90 -9.00
N VAL A 322 39.89 17.76 -9.91
CA VAL A 322 39.56 18.78 -10.90
C VAL A 322 39.21 20.13 -10.25
N ALA A 323 38.47 20.11 -9.14
CA ALA A 323 38.16 21.33 -8.39
C ALA A 323 39.40 22.00 -7.79
N ALA A 324 40.31 21.20 -7.21
CA ALA A 324 41.55 21.69 -6.62
C ALA A 324 42.51 22.25 -7.68
N GLU A 325 42.68 21.55 -8.81
CA GLU A 325 43.49 22.02 -9.95
C GLU A 325 43.00 23.34 -10.53
N ALA A 326 41.68 23.53 -10.59
CA ALA A 326 41.07 24.77 -11.06
C ALA A 326 40.97 25.86 -9.98
N GLY A 327 41.45 25.60 -8.75
CA GLY A 327 41.40 26.56 -7.64
C GLY A 327 39.98 26.96 -7.22
N LEU A 328 39.00 26.06 -7.40
CA LEU A 328 37.60 26.35 -7.07
C LEU A 328 37.41 26.44 -5.55
N VAL A 329 36.73 27.50 -5.07
CA VAL A 329 36.44 27.72 -3.64
C VAL A 329 35.88 26.47 -2.92
N PRO A 330 34.91 25.71 -3.48
CA PRO A 330 34.34 24.56 -2.77
C PRO A 330 35.17 23.27 -2.84
N ALA A 331 36.43 23.28 -3.31
CA ALA A 331 37.25 22.07 -3.51
C ALA A 331 37.29 21.15 -2.27
N ASP A 332 37.44 21.74 -1.07
CA ASP A 332 37.49 21.02 0.21
C ASP A 332 36.13 20.96 0.94
N LYS A 333 35.07 21.54 0.38
CA LYS A 333 33.75 21.55 1.01
C LYS A 333 33.23 20.11 1.14
N ARG A 334 32.69 19.77 2.31
CA ARG A 334 32.05 18.47 2.54
C ARG A 334 30.75 18.41 1.74
N SER A 335 30.42 17.24 1.21
CA SER A 335 29.10 17.01 0.60
C SER A 335 28.00 17.20 1.63
N SER A 336 26.91 17.84 1.24
CA SER A 336 25.71 17.94 2.07
C SER A 336 25.16 16.54 2.35
N ALA A 337 24.69 16.32 3.58
CA ALA A 337 24.09 15.08 4.04
C ALA A 337 22.77 15.42 4.73
N GLY A 338 21.74 14.58 4.52
CA GLY A 338 20.38 14.84 4.97
C GLY A 338 19.47 15.36 3.84
N ILE A 339 18.18 15.45 4.14
CA ILE A 339 17.17 16.01 3.24
C ILE A 339 17.40 17.52 3.12
N CYS A 340 17.30 18.06 1.89
CA CYS A 340 17.74 19.43 1.55
C CYS A 340 17.25 20.52 2.51
N PHE A 341 16.00 20.47 2.97
CA PHE A 341 15.41 21.48 3.86
C PHE A 341 15.60 21.18 5.35
N ILE A 342 15.74 19.91 5.73
CA ILE A 342 15.96 19.54 7.14
C ILE A 342 17.41 19.88 7.55
N GLY A 343 18.35 19.69 6.63
CA GLY A 343 19.77 19.86 6.88
C GLY A 343 20.26 18.86 7.94
N ARG A 344 20.87 19.37 9.01
CA ARG A 344 21.42 18.55 10.12
C ARG A 344 20.50 18.43 11.33
N ARG A 345 19.25 18.89 11.24
CA ARG A 345 18.28 18.89 12.34
C ARG A 345 17.81 17.47 12.67
N ASN A 346 17.32 17.26 13.88
CA ASN A 346 16.65 16.01 14.25
C ASN A 346 15.33 15.92 13.47
N PHE A 347 15.11 14.77 12.83
CA PHE A 347 13.93 14.54 11.98
C PHE A 347 12.61 14.61 12.77
N ALA A 348 12.56 14.04 13.98
CA ALA A 348 11.35 14.05 14.80
C ALA A 348 11.01 15.47 15.25
N ASP A 349 12.01 16.24 15.71
CA ASP A 349 11.82 17.63 16.12
C ASP A 349 11.40 18.54 14.97
N PHE A 350 11.88 18.24 13.75
CA PHE A 350 11.44 18.91 12.54
C PHE A 350 9.98 18.57 12.20
N LEU A 351 9.62 17.28 12.20
CA LEU A 351 8.28 16.83 11.85
C LEU A 351 7.22 17.39 12.80
N ALA A 352 7.54 17.46 14.10
CA ALA A 352 6.68 17.98 15.15
C ALA A 352 6.25 19.45 14.98
N GLN A 353 6.93 20.22 14.11
CA GLN A 353 6.56 21.60 13.78
C GLN A 353 5.37 21.69 12.82
N TYR A 354 5.09 20.61 12.07
CA TYR A 354 4.04 20.59 11.04
C TYR A 354 2.95 19.57 11.34
N ILE A 355 3.31 18.45 11.95
CA ILE A 355 2.37 17.36 12.29
C ILE A 355 2.45 17.12 13.80
N PRO A 356 1.32 17.09 14.52
CA PRO A 356 1.31 16.71 15.93
C PRO A 356 1.92 15.32 16.13
N PRO A 357 2.90 15.15 17.04
CA PRO A 357 3.46 13.85 17.36
C PRO A 357 2.36 12.84 17.73
N LEU A 358 2.47 11.62 17.20
CA LEU A 358 1.50 10.56 17.49
C LEU A 358 2.09 9.56 18.50
N PRO A 359 1.75 9.67 19.80
CA PRO A 359 2.29 8.78 20.82
C PRO A 359 1.69 7.37 20.71
N GLY A 360 2.50 6.37 20.99
CA GLY A 360 2.16 4.95 20.94
C GLY A 360 2.98 4.11 21.91
N CYS A 361 2.98 2.79 21.70
CA CYS A 361 3.77 1.83 22.51
C CYS A 361 4.70 0.99 21.63
N LEU A 362 5.85 0.61 22.19
CA LEU A 362 6.78 -0.35 21.60
C LEU A 362 6.40 -1.75 22.09
N VAL A 363 6.16 -2.68 21.17
CA VAL A 363 5.74 -4.06 21.50
C VAL A 363 6.69 -5.05 20.85
N ASP A 364 7.24 -5.95 21.65
CA ASP A 364 8.10 -7.04 21.17
C ASP A 364 7.29 -8.00 20.28
N VAL A 365 7.81 -8.30 19.09
CA VAL A 365 7.10 -9.12 18.10
C VAL A 365 6.94 -10.58 18.51
N ASP A 366 7.86 -11.14 19.29
CA ASP A 366 7.84 -12.57 19.58
C ASP A 366 6.94 -12.89 20.77
N CYS A 367 7.11 -12.13 21.85
CA CYS A 367 6.39 -12.38 23.10
C CYS A 367 5.21 -11.44 23.35
N GLY A 368 5.01 -10.41 22.52
CA GLY A 368 3.95 -9.42 22.68
C GLY A 368 4.15 -8.48 23.88
N ALA A 369 5.32 -8.51 24.53
CA ALA A 369 5.59 -7.70 25.71
C ALA A 369 5.69 -6.21 25.34
N ALA A 370 5.03 -5.36 26.13
CA ALA A 370 5.21 -3.92 26.04
C ALA A 370 6.60 -3.54 26.56
N LEU A 371 7.45 -2.97 25.69
CA LEU A 371 8.82 -2.59 26.02
C LEU A 371 8.96 -1.11 26.44
N GLY A 372 7.92 -0.30 26.23
CA GLY A 372 7.88 1.09 26.67
C GLY A 372 7.11 2.00 25.73
N PRO A 373 7.05 3.31 26.03
CA PRO A 373 6.36 4.29 25.19
C PRO A 373 7.14 4.61 23.91
N CYS A 374 6.40 4.90 22.84
CA CYS A 374 6.90 5.54 21.62
C CYS A 374 6.40 6.98 21.59
N PRO A 375 7.27 8.00 21.71
CA PRO A 375 6.84 9.40 21.75
C PRO A 375 6.16 9.86 20.45
N ASP A 376 6.64 9.38 19.32
CA ASP A 376 6.10 9.70 18.00
C ASP A 376 6.31 8.55 17.02
N LEU A 377 5.23 7.81 16.72
CA LEU A 377 5.28 6.69 15.79
C LEU A 377 5.35 7.12 14.32
N THR A 378 4.98 8.37 13.99
CA THR A 378 5.09 8.88 12.62
C THR A 378 6.55 9.03 12.21
N ALA A 379 7.41 9.46 13.15
CA ALA A 379 8.85 9.60 12.97
C ALA A 379 9.65 8.30 13.02
N VAL A 380 9.02 7.14 13.26
CA VAL A 380 9.70 5.84 13.27
C VAL A 380 9.71 5.22 11.87
N THR A 381 10.89 4.81 11.39
CA THR A 381 11.03 4.07 10.14
C THR A 381 11.32 2.58 10.39
N HIS A 382 10.81 1.71 9.52
CA HIS A 382 11.14 0.28 9.56
C HIS A 382 12.66 0.05 9.55
N GLY A 383 13.15 -0.80 10.45
CA GLY A 383 14.56 -1.09 10.67
C GLY A 383 15.32 -0.03 11.49
N GLN A 384 14.65 1.04 11.93
CA GLN A 384 15.23 2.02 12.85
C GLN A 384 15.39 1.40 14.24
N ARG A 385 16.40 1.86 14.98
CA ARG A 385 16.56 1.51 16.39
C ARG A 385 15.78 2.51 17.25
N PRO A 386 14.76 2.08 18.01
CA PRO A 386 13.94 3.00 18.81
C PRO A 386 14.61 3.46 20.11
N GLY A 387 15.83 3.01 20.41
CA GLY A 387 16.59 3.48 21.58
C GLY A 387 16.20 2.83 22.91
N ILE A 388 15.60 1.64 22.88
CA ILE A 388 15.26 0.87 24.08
C ILE A 388 16.53 0.36 24.76
N GLY A 389 16.70 0.69 26.04
CA GLY A 389 17.78 0.18 26.90
C GLY A 389 17.35 -1.08 27.66
N GLY A 390 18.31 -1.93 28.03
CA GLY A 390 18.06 -3.10 28.89
C GLY A 390 17.62 -4.39 28.18
N ALA A 391 17.38 -4.36 26.86
CA ALA A 391 17.13 -5.56 26.06
C ALA A 391 18.43 -6.39 25.89
N PRO A 392 18.34 -7.73 25.85
CA PRO A 392 19.51 -8.61 25.69
C PRO A 392 20.22 -8.42 24.35
N GLU A 393 19.47 -8.06 23.29
CA GLU A 393 20.03 -7.66 22.00
C GLU A 393 19.58 -6.27 21.56
N ARG A 394 20.19 -5.77 20.48
CA ARG A 394 19.76 -4.52 19.86
C ARG A 394 18.36 -4.70 19.29
N VAL A 395 17.48 -3.75 19.62
CA VAL A 395 16.09 -3.73 19.15
C VAL A 395 15.93 -2.88 17.89
N TYR A 396 15.09 -3.34 16.97
CA TYR A 396 14.79 -2.71 15.68
C TYR A 396 13.28 -2.66 15.44
N ALA A 397 12.76 -1.57 14.88
CA ALA A 397 11.35 -1.48 14.48
C ALA A 397 11.06 -2.42 13.30
N ALA A 398 10.14 -3.37 13.48
CA ALA A 398 9.74 -4.37 12.48
C ALA A 398 8.39 -4.04 11.80
N GLY A 399 7.62 -3.13 12.37
CA GLY A 399 6.34 -2.71 11.82
C GLY A 399 5.71 -1.59 12.63
N LYS A 400 4.69 -0.96 12.05
CA LYS A 400 3.89 0.06 12.73
C LYS A 400 2.43 -0.20 12.44
N ASP A 401 1.61 -0.02 13.46
CA ASP A 401 0.17 0.08 13.36
C ASP A 401 -0.24 1.48 13.84
N VAL A 402 -0.75 2.29 12.92
CA VAL A 402 -1.15 3.67 13.19
C VAL A 402 -2.48 3.70 13.94
N ILE A 403 -3.35 2.71 13.70
CA ILE A 403 -4.68 2.62 14.33
C ILE A 403 -4.52 2.21 15.79
N ASP A 404 -3.77 1.13 16.03
CA ASP A 404 -3.52 0.63 17.39
C ASP A 404 -2.44 1.43 18.13
N ARG A 405 -1.78 2.36 17.45
CA ARG A 405 -0.67 3.17 17.95
C ARG A 405 0.45 2.31 18.52
N VAL A 406 0.83 1.28 17.77
CA VAL A 406 1.88 0.33 18.14
C VAL A 406 3.03 0.41 17.14
N VAL A 407 4.24 0.39 17.66
CA VAL A 407 5.43 0.06 16.88
C VAL A 407 5.89 -1.32 17.33
N TYR A 408 5.78 -2.27 16.42
CA TYR A 408 6.29 -3.61 16.62
C TYR A 408 7.81 -3.59 16.50
N VAL A 409 8.49 -4.21 17.46
CA VAL A 409 9.94 -4.22 17.52
C VAL A 409 10.49 -5.63 17.67
N ALA A 410 11.63 -5.87 17.06
CA ALA A 410 12.29 -7.16 16.98
C ALA A 410 13.70 -7.07 17.58
N GLN A 411 14.10 -8.12 18.30
CA GLN A 411 15.43 -8.23 18.89
C GLN A 411 16.38 -8.90 17.90
N GLY A 412 17.55 -8.30 17.70
CA GLY A 412 18.55 -8.80 16.77
C GLY A 412 18.36 -8.27 15.34
N ARG A 413 19.48 -8.11 14.64
CA ARG A 413 19.50 -7.53 13.29
C ARG A 413 18.97 -8.48 12.22
N ASP A 414 19.07 -9.79 12.49
CA ASP A 414 18.70 -10.86 11.57
C ASP A 414 17.34 -11.47 11.90
N HIS A 415 16.55 -10.76 12.72
CA HIS A 415 15.21 -11.19 13.09
C HIS A 415 14.28 -11.32 11.87
N PRO A 416 13.57 -12.47 11.68
CA PRO A 416 12.72 -12.71 10.50
C PRO A 416 11.69 -11.61 10.23
N ALA A 417 11.11 -11.03 11.29
CA ALA A 417 10.14 -9.94 11.18
C ALA A 417 10.65 -8.66 10.47
N LEU A 418 11.98 -8.48 10.35
CA LEU A 418 12.61 -7.37 9.64
C LEU A 418 12.78 -7.63 8.13
N PHE A 419 12.48 -8.84 7.66
CA PHE A 419 12.68 -9.24 6.27
C PHE A 419 11.35 -9.52 5.59
N CYS A 420 11.28 -9.20 4.30
CA CYS A 420 10.19 -9.57 3.43
C CYS A 420 10.74 -10.27 2.18
N ARG A 421 9.97 -11.23 1.65
CA ARG A 421 10.27 -11.89 0.37
C ARG A 421 9.54 -11.24 -0.81
N THR A 422 8.47 -10.50 -0.54
CA THR A 422 7.58 -9.89 -1.53
C THR A 422 7.22 -8.46 -1.13
N ALA A 423 6.95 -7.61 -2.11
CA ALA A 423 6.46 -6.25 -1.91
C ALA A 423 5.52 -5.87 -3.06
N LEU A 424 4.44 -5.14 -2.73
CA LEU A 424 3.50 -4.62 -3.72
C LEU A 424 3.83 -3.19 -4.09
N LEU A 425 3.95 -2.92 -5.39
CA LEU A 425 4.18 -1.57 -5.92
C LEU A 425 2.84 -0.96 -6.35
N ARG A 426 2.57 0.31 -6.00
CA ARG A 426 1.34 1.03 -6.39
C ARG A 426 1.25 1.22 -7.90
N THR A 427 1.99 2.19 -8.39
CA THR A 427 2.07 2.51 -9.81
C THR A 427 3.54 2.72 -10.11
N PRO A 428 4.21 1.77 -10.78
CA PRO A 428 5.61 1.95 -11.13
C PRO A 428 5.75 3.07 -12.16
N HIS A 429 6.70 3.98 -11.94
CA HIS A 429 7.13 4.95 -12.95
C HIS A 429 8.23 4.32 -13.80
N TRP A 430 8.05 4.31 -15.13
CA TRP A 430 8.97 3.67 -16.06
C TRP A 430 9.77 4.72 -16.84
N LEU A 431 11.09 4.70 -16.69
CA LEU A 431 11.99 5.49 -17.52
C LEU A 431 12.15 4.90 -18.94
N SER A 432 11.98 3.59 -19.06
CA SER A 432 12.06 2.86 -20.33
C SER A 432 10.70 2.21 -20.61
N PRO A 433 9.96 2.73 -21.62
CA PRO A 433 8.70 2.13 -22.05
C PRO A 433 8.83 0.68 -22.51
N GLU A 434 9.98 0.31 -23.06
CA GLU A 434 10.26 -1.06 -23.52
C GLU A 434 10.21 -2.07 -22.38
N HIS A 435 10.76 -1.76 -21.21
CA HIS A 435 10.70 -2.66 -20.05
C HIS A 435 9.28 -2.81 -19.52
N ALA A 436 8.47 -1.75 -19.56
CA ALA A 436 7.06 -1.82 -19.21
C ALA A 436 6.29 -2.72 -20.20
N ALA A 437 6.54 -2.55 -21.51
CA ALA A 437 5.95 -3.38 -22.55
C ALA A 437 6.36 -4.85 -22.42
N ARG A 438 7.63 -5.13 -22.11
CA ARG A 438 8.12 -6.49 -21.85
C ARG A 438 7.43 -7.13 -20.64
N LEU A 439 7.27 -6.42 -19.53
CA LEU A 439 6.52 -6.93 -18.38
C LEU A 439 5.06 -7.26 -18.75
N ALA A 440 4.42 -6.39 -19.54
CA ALA A 440 3.04 -6.60 -19.99
C ALA A 440 2.90 -7.80 -20.95
N HIS A 441 3.88 -7.99 -21.85
CA HIS A 441 3.90 -9.07 -22.83
C HIS A 441 4.28 -10.43 -22.20
N ASP A 442 5.36 -10.46 -21.42
CA ASP A 442 5.97 -11.69 -20.90
C ASP A 442 5.31 -12.15 -19.59
N GLY A 443 4.46 -11.33 -18.97
CA GLY A 443 3.83 -11.61 -17.68
C GLY A 443 4.81 -11.66 -16.50
N SER A 444 6.10 -11.44 -16.72
CA SER A 444 7.11 -11.34 -15.67
C SER A 444 8.36 -10.61 -16.17
N LEU A 445 9.08 -9.96 -15.26
CA LEU A 445 10.35 -9.30 -15.59
C LEU A 445 11.38 -9.57 -14.49
N ARG A 446 12.44 -10.30 -14.83
CA ARG A 446 13.62 -10.45 -13.94
C ARG A 446 14.43 -9.17 -13.96
N CYS A 447 14.71 -8.63 -12.80
CA CYS A 447 15.48 -7.40 -12.66
C CYS A 447 16.25 -7.36 -11.34
N GLN A 448 16.87 -6.21 -11.06
CA GLN A 448 17.44 -5.92 -9.75
C GLN A 448 16.70 -4.77 -9.10
N TYR A 449 16.59 -4.78 -7.78
CA TYR A 449 15.96 -3.70 -7.01
C TYR A 449 16.90 -3.10 -5.96
N LYS A 450 16.63 -1.84 -5.60
CA LYS A 450 17.14 -1.15 -4.41
C LYS A 450 15.92 -0.55 -3.68
N ALA A 451 15.67 -0.97 -2.45
CA ALA A 451 14.59 -0.40 -1.62
C ALA A 451 15.03 0.92 -0.97
N ARG A 452 16.33 1.08 -0.68
CA ARG A 452 16.90 2.30 -0.10
C ARG A 452 18.21 2.71 -0.77
N TYR A 453 18.53 4.00 -0.69
CA TYR A 453 19.82 4.50 -1.12
C TYR A 453 20.97 3.84 -0.34
N GLY A 454 22.10 3.59 -1.00
CA GLY A 454 23.24 2.85 -0.44
C GLY A 454 23.06 1.33 -0.32
N GLN A 455 21.88 0.76 -0.60
CA GLN A 455 21.71 -0.69 -0.67
C GLN A 455 22.44 -1.27 -1.90
N GLN A 456 23.09 -2.42 -1.74
CA GLN A 456 23.54 -3.21 -2.89
C GLN A 456 22.32 -3.76 -3.67
N PRO A 457 22.26 -3.62 -5.00
CA PRO A 457 21.17 -4.18 -5.79
C PRO A 457 21.01 -5.68 -5.53
N ARG A 458 19.77 -6.14 -5.39
CA ARG A 458 19.43 -7.56 -5.23
C ARG A 458 18.54 -8.02 -6.38
N GLY A 459 18.65 -9.28 -6.78
CA GLY A 459 17.78 -9.86 -7.80
C GLY A 459 16.33 -9.96 -7.33
N CYS A 460 15.40 -9.75 -8.24
CA CYS A 460 13.97 -9.97 -8.04
C CYS A 460 13.26 -10.29 -9.36
N THR A 461 11.99 -10.71 -9.23
CA THR A 461 11.06 -10.86 -10.35
C THR A 461 9.87 -9.95 -10.11
N LEU A 462 9.57 -9.08 -11.07
CA LEU A 462 8.33 -8.30 -11.10
C LEU A 462 7.26 -9.12 -11.80
N LEU A 463 6.05 -9.13 -11.21
CA LEU A 463 4.87 -9.79 -11.75
C LEU A 463 3.74 -8.74 -11.83
N PRO A 464 2.97 -8.68 -12.93
CA PRO A 464 1.77 -7.86 -12.99
C PRO A 464 0.73 -8.44 -12.03
N VAL A 465 0.08 -7.55 -11.29
CA VAL A 465 -1.05 -7.89 -10.42
C VAL A 465 -2.17 -6.95 -10.86
N ASP A 466 -3.32 -7.49 -11.26
CA ASP A 466 -4.45 -6.66 -11.67
C ASP A 466 -4.97 -5.81 -10.50
N ALA A 467 -5.72 -4.74 -10.76
CA ALA A 467 -6.17 -3.82 -9.72
C ALA A 467 -7.15 -4.45 -8.71
N ALA A 468 -7.89 -5.49 -9.11
CA ALA A 468 -8.78 -6.25 -8.23
C ALA A 468 -8.01 -7.24 -7.36
N ALA A 469 -6.99 -7.93 -7.89
CA ALA A 469 -6.06 -8.79 -7.17
C ALA A 469 -5.08 -7.98 -6.30
N ALA A 470 -4.66 -6.79 -6.73
CA ALA A 470 -3.85 -5.86 -5.96
C ALA A 470 -4.70 -5.13 -4.91
N GLY A 471 -5.97 -4.86 -5.22
CA GLY A 471 -6.99 -4.42 -4.27
C GLY A 471 -7.30 -5.51 -3.26
N ALA A 472 -7.42 -6.76 -3.66
CA ALA A 472 -7.60 -7.93 -2.80
C ALA A 472 -6.35 -8.18 -1.97
N LEU A 473 -5.13 -8.07 -2.51
CA LEU A 473 -3.88 -8.18 -1.72
C LEU A 473 -3.59 -6.97 -0.83
N ARG A 474 -4.16 -5.79 -1.13
CA ARG A 474 -4.05 -4.56 -0.31
C ARG A 474 -5.15 -4.43 0.73
N ASN A 475 -6.34 -4.94 0.43
CA ASN A 475 -7.53 -4.89 1.28
C ASN A 475 -7.76 -6.21 2.04
N GLN A 476 -7.15 -7.33 1.64
CA GLN A 476 -6.87 -8.46 2.54
C GLN A 476 -5.69 -8.07 3.42
N SER A 477 -5.88 -7.02 4.21
CA SER A 477 -5.08 -6.81 5.40
C SER A 477 -5.47 -7.80 6.51
N LYS A 478 -6.59 -8.52 6.34
CA LYS A 478 -7.17 -9.43 7.32
C LYS A 478 -7.88 -10.58 6.59
N PHE A 479 -7.62 -11.82 7.02
CA PHE A 479 -8.34 -12.99 6.55
C PHE A 479 -9.49 -13.26 7.53
N GLU A 480 -10.72 -13.35 7.02
CA GLU A 480 -11.93 -13.71 7.79
C GLU A 480 -11.86 -15.22 8.10
N ALA A 481 -11.28 -15.57 9.25
CA ALA A 481 -11.03 -16.96 9.64
C ALA A 481 -12.30 -17.60 10.20
N SER A 482 -12.75 -18.69 9.58
CA SER A 482 -13.94 -19.44 9.99
C SER A 482 -13.53 -20.70 10.75
N GLY A 483 -13.22 -21.80 10.04
CA GLY A 483 -12.88 -23.09 10.62
C GLY A 483 -11.40 -23.28 10.98
N LEU A 484 -11.14 -24.10 12.00
CA LEU A 484 -9.81 -24.47 12.48
C LEU A 484 -9.68 -25.98 12.75
N ALA A 485 -8.63 -26.62 12.24
CA ALA A 485 -8.34 -28.03 12.49
C ALA A 485 -6.88 -28.29 12.88
N LEU A 486 -6.66 -29.23 13.80
CA LEU A 486 -5.33 -29.76 14.10
C LEU A 486 -5.12 -31.05 13.32
N ILE A 487 -4.21 -31.04 12.34
CA ILE A 487 -3.96 -32.16 11.44
C ILE A 487 -2.46 -32.47 11.47
N ASN A 488 -2.11 -33.69 11.89
CA ASN A 488 -0.72 -34.16 11.98
C ASN A 488 0.21 -33.17 12.73
N GLY A 489 -0.28 -32.56 13.82
CA GLY A 489 0.48 -31.61 14.63
C GLY A 489 0.55 -30.18 14.08
N THR A 490 -0.08 -29.89 12.94
CA THR A 490 -0.14 -28.55 12.34
C THR A 490 -1.56 -28.01 12.42
N TYR A 491 -1.69 -26.72 12.73
CA TYR A 491 -2.98 -26.02 12.71
C TYR A 491 -3.28 -25.50 11.32
N TYR A 492 -4.49 -25.80 10.83
CA TYR A 492 -5.02 -25.36 9.56
C TYR A 492 -6.24 -24.47 9.77
N VAL A 493 -6.27 -23.34 9.10
CA VAL A 493 -7.36 -22.37 9.10
C VAL A 493 -7.95 -22.29 7.69
N VAL A 494 -9.27 -22.28 7.59
CA VAL A 494 -9.99 -21.85 6.37
C VAL A 494 -10.53 -20.45 6.58
N PHE A 495 -10.72 -19.73 5.48
CA PHE A 495 -11.18 -18.35 5.52
C PHE A 495 -12.42 -18.19 4.64
N ASP A 496 -13.50 -17.60 5.15
CA ASP A 496 -14.67 -17.28 4.34
C ASP A 496 -14.24 -16.40 3.13
N SER A 497 -13.51 -15.33 3.40
CA SER A 497 -12.99 -14.40 2.37
C SER A 497 -11.96 -14.96 1.37
N SER A 498 -11.47 -16.21 1.48
CA SER A 498 -10.44 -16.76 0.59
C SER A 498 -10.40 -18.29 0.50
N GLU A 499 -10.26 -18.83 -0.72
CA GLU A 499 -10.01 -20.27 -0.94
C GLU A 499 -8.61 -20.76 -0.50
N SER A 500 -7.86 -19.96 0.26
CA SER A 500 -6.54 -20.33 0.77
C SER A 500 -6.65 -21.14 2.05
N LEU A 501 -5.70 -22.05 2.28
CA LEU A 501 -5.51 -22.68 3.59
C LEU A 501 -4.40 -21.97 4.36
N GLY A 502 -4.70 -21.52 5.57
CA GLY A 502 -3.73 -20.95 6.49
C GLY A 502 -3.05 -22.04 7.32
N PHE A 503 -1.73 -22.06 7.33
CA PHE A 503 -0.93 -22.93 8.18
C PHE A 503 -0.42 -22.08 9.32
N LEU A 504 -0.66 -22.52 10.56
CA LEU A 504 -0.15 -21.84 11.75
C LEU A 504 0.90 -22.72 12.44
N ASP A 505 1.96 -22.05 12.86
CA ASP A 505 2.97 -22.55 13.79
C ASP A 505 2.32 -23.01 15.09
N ASP A 506 2.77 -24.13 15.63
CA ASP A 506 2.25 -24.77 16.83
C ASP A 506 2.59 -23.99 18.12
N GLU A 507 3.56 -23.08 18.03
CA GLU A 507 3.92 -22.13 19.09
C GLU A 507 3.25 -20.76 18.91
N PHE A 508 2.52 -20.55 17.81
CA PHE A 508 1.79 -19.30 17.49
C PHE A 508 2.64 -18.02 17.49
N HIS A 509 3.92 -18.14 17.13
CA HIS A 509 4.80 -16.98 17.02
C HIS A 509 4.36 -16.04 15.88
N PHE A 510 4.26 -14.75 16.18
CA PHE A 510 3.90 -13.74 15.19
C PHE A 510 4.93 -13.71 14.07
N ARG A 511 4.47 -13.82 12.81
CA ARG A 511 5.32 -13.92 11.60
C ARG A 511 6.32 -15.08 11.61
N SER A 512 6.03 -16.18 12.33
CA SER A 512 6.78 -17.43 12.19
C SER A 512 6.92 -17.80 10.70
N PRO A 513 8.10 -18.20 10.22
CA PRO A 513 8.26 -18.62 8.82
C PRO A 513 7.48 -19.91 8.49
N LYS A 514 7.02 -20.64 9.51
CA LYS A 514 6.09 -21.77 9.36
C LYS A 514 4.66 -21.30 9.08
N ASN A 515 4.30 -20.06 9.48
CA ASN A 515 3.01 -19.47 9.14
C ASN A 515 2.99 -19.18 7.64
N ARG A 516 2.16 -19.90 6.89
CA ARG A 516 2.12 -19.78 5.43
C ARG A 516 0.71 -19.95 4.91
N LEU A 517 0.43 -19.33 3.77
CA LEU A 517 -0.80 -19.52 3.03
C LEU A 517 -0.52 -20.48 1.88
N VAL A 518 -1.34 -21.52 1.77
CA VAL A 518 -1.39 -22.39 0.60
C VAL A 518 -2.49 -21.85 -0.30
N ARG A 519 -2.06 -21.30 -1.43
CA ARG A 519 -2.88 -20.42 -2.27
C ARG A 519 -3.62 -21.26 -3.32
N ASP A 520 -4.92 -21.03 -3.50
CA ASP A 520 -5.64 -21.44 -4.70
C ASP A 520 -6.51 -20.30 -5.28
N LYS A 521 -6.55 -20.30 -6.63
CA LYS A 521 -7.37 -19.60 -7.64
C LYS A 521 -7.68 -18.12 -7.58
N GLY A 522 -7.43 -17.40 -6.49
CA GLY A 522 -7.72 -15.97 -6.44
C GLY A 522 -9.22 -15.62 -6.57
N GLN A 523 -10.10 -16.59 -6.28
CA GLN A 523 -11.49 -16.28 -5.98
C GLN A 523 -11.56 -15.55 -4.63
N ILE A 524 -12.44 -14.55 -4.59
CA ILE A 524 -12.80 -13.76 -3.43
C ILE A 524 -14.17 -14.30 -3.01
N ASP A 525 -14.38 -14.53 -1.70
CA ASP A 525 -15.60 -15.14 -1.14
C ASP A 525 -15.69 -16.65 -1.44
N SER A 526 -14.99 -17.45 -0.64
CA SER A 526 -14.96 -18.91 -0.74
C SER A 526 -16.16 -19.59 -0.12
N GLN A 527 -16.84 -18.89 0.80
CA GLN A 527 -17.91 -19.43 1.65
C GLN A 527 -17.48 -20.61 2.50
N PHE A 528 -16.18 -20.71 2.83
CA PHE A 528 -15.66 -21.78 3.66
C PHE A 528 -15.93 -21.52 5.14
N GLU A 529 -16.74 -22.38 5.76
CA GLU A 529 -17.08 -22.26 7.18
C GLU A 529 -16.27 -23.23 8.06
N GLY A 530 -15.90 -24.39 7.54
CA GLY A 530 -15.32 -25.46 8.36
C GLY A 530 -14.24 -26.26 7.64
N ILE A 531 -13.37 -26.89 8.42
CA ILE A 531 -12.30 -27.76 7.94
C ILE A 531 -12.22 -29.05 8.77
N GLY A 532 -12.11 -30.18 8.08
CA GLY A 532 -11.89 -31.51 8.64
C GLY A 532 -10.83 -32.29 7.85
N TYR A 533 -10.52 -33.51 8.30
CA TYR A 533 -9.49 -34.33 7.68
C TYR A 533 -9.79 -35.82 7.79
N MET A 534 -9.68 -36.53 6.66
CA MET A 534 -9.76 -37.98 6.56
C MET A 534 -8.32 -38.54 6.46
N PRO A 535 -7.78 -39.09 7.56
CA PRO A 535 -6.40 -39.60 7.57
C PRO A 535 -6.20 -40.81 6.65
N GLU A 536 -7.24 -41.59 6.39
CA GLU A 536 -7.16 -42.82 5.59
C GLU A 536 -6.83 -42.54 4.11
N SER A 537 -7.21 -41.37 3.60
CA SER A 537 -7.04 -40.97 2.20
C SER A 537 -6.22 -39.68 2.02
N GLU A 538 -5.66 -39.16 3.12
CA GLU A 538 -4.99 -37.87 3.20
C GLU A 538 -5.81 -36.74 2.56
N THR A 539 -7.09 -36.67 2.93
CA THR A 539 -8.07 -35.77 2.29
C THR A 539 -8.55 -34.73 3.27
N PHE A 540 -8.39 -33.46 2.90
CA PHE A 540 -9.00 -32.32 3.57
C PHE A 540 -10.48 -32.26 3.19
N LEU A 541 -11.32 -31.98 4.17
CA LEU A 541 -12.74 -31.73 4.00
C LEU A 541 -12.97 -30.24 4.23
N LEU A 542 -13.37 -29.49 3.20
CA LEU A 542 -13.64 -28.05 3.32
C LEU A 542 -15.14 -27.84 3.18
N LEU A 543 -15.77 -27.32 4.22
CA LEU A 543 -17.21 -27.07 4.27
C LEU A 543 -17.51 -25.75 3.57
N LYS A 544 -18.33 -25.78 2.51
CA LYS A 544 -18.91 -24.58 1.88
C LYS A 544 -20.36 -24.38 2.34
N GLU A 545 -20.78 -23.11 2.49
CA GLU A 545 -22.18 -22.76 2.74
C GLU A 545 -23.15 -23.35 1.69
N ALA A 546 -24.43 -23.40 2.04
CA ALA A 546 -25.43 -24.16 1.31
C ALA A 546 -25.82 -23.51 -0.04
N VAL A 547 -25.73 -24.26 -1.14
CA VAL A 547 -26.03 -23.79 -2.51
C VAL A 547 -27.42 -24.29 -2.98
N ALA A 548 -28.15 -23.49 -3.75
CA ALA A 548 -29.46 -23.86 -4.32
C ALA A 548 -29.35 -25.02 -5.34
N HIS A 549 -30.25 -26.01 -5.27
CA HIS A 549 -30.26 -27.14 -6.20
C HIS A 549 -31.51 -27.19 -7.12
N GLY A 550 -31.30 -27.42 -8.41
CA GLY A 550 -32.35 -27.86 -9.34
C GLY A 550 -33.49 -26.87 -9.65
N GLY A 551 -33.31 -25.57 -9.41
CA GLY A 551 -34.36 -24.57 -9.63
C GLY A 551 -35.50 -24.59 -8.59
N HIS A 552 -35.32 -25.36 -7.49
CA HIS A 552 -36.23 -25.44 -6.35
C HIS A 552 -35.54 -24.90 -5.08
N PRO A 553 -36.29 -24.42 -4.06
CA PRO A 553 -35.74 -23.72 -2.89
C PRO A 553 -35.22 -24.68 -1.81
N HIS A 554 -34.48 -25.73 -2.20
CA HIS A 554 -33.88 -26.68 -1.26
C HIS A 554 -32.37 -26.46 -1.20
N PHE A 555 -31.85 -26.22 0.01
CA PHE A 555 -30.45 -25.89 0.26
C PHE A 555 -29.78 -27.02 1.03
N HIS A 556 -28.55 -27.38 0.64
CA HIS A 556 -27.79 -28.46 1.26
C HIS A 556 -26.34 -28.02 1.51
N PRO A 557 -25.70 -28.45 2.63
CA PRO A 557 -24.27 -28.22 2.84
C PRO A 557 -23.44 -29.00 1.80
N HIS A 558 -22.29 -28.44 1.42
CA HIS A 558 -21.34 -29.10 0.53
C HIS A 558 -19.98 -29.26 1.19
N ILE A 559 -19.38 -30.44 1.01
CA ILE A 559 -18.03 -30.75 1.46
C ILE A 559 -17.14 -30.90 0.23
N VAL A 560 -16.17 -30.02 0.09
CA VAL A 560 -15.12 -30.11 -0.92
C VAL A 560 -14.04 -31.05 -0.40
N HIS A 561 -13.81 -32.14 -1.12
CA HIS A 561 -12.69 -33.04 -0.85
C HIS A 561 -11.45 -32.47 -1.54
N ALA A 562 -10.42 -32.14 -0.76
CA ALA A 562 -9.21 -31.50 -1.25
C ALA A 562 -7.94 -32.26 -0.83
N ARG A 563 -6.87 -32.11 -1.62
CA ARG A 563 -5.53 -32.62 -1.26
C ARG A 563 -4.47 -31.57 -1.54
N LEU A 564 -3.51 -31.44 -0.64
CA LEU A 564 -2.33 -30.59 -0.85
C LEU A 564 -1.50 -31.11 -2.03
N THR A 565 -0.90 -30.21 -2.81
CA THR A 565 0.07 -30.58 -3.83
C THR A 565 1.34 -31.15 -3.19
N PRO A 566 2.15 -31.97 -3.92
CA PRO A 566 3.35 -32.58 -3.34
C PRO A 566 4.41 -31.60 -2.83
N ASP A 567 4.48 -30.41 -3.42
CA ASP A 567 5.34 -29.31 -2.94
C ASP A 567 4.76 -28.59 -1.71
N GLY A 568 3.49 -28.85 -1.38
CA GLY A 568 2.76 -28.27 -0.28
C GLY A 568 2.33 -26.83 -0.50
N ASP A 569 2.56 -26.24 -1.68
CA ASP A 569 2.35 -24.81 -1.94
C ASP A 569 0.93 -24.47 -2.45
N SER A 570 0.17 -25.47 -2.90
CA SER A 570 -1.23 -25.33 -3.31
C SER A 570 -2.06 -26.55 -2.88
N TRP A 571 -3.33 -26.60 -3.29
CA TRP A 571 -4.22 -27.73 -3.10
C TRP A 571 -5.07 -27.95 -4.36
N VAL A 572 -5.54 -29.19 -4.54
CA VAL A 572 -6.41 -29.57 -5.66
C VAL A 572 -7.72 -30.11 -5.12
N GLU A 573 -8.82 -29.68 -5.74
CA GLU A 573 -10.14 -30.28 -5.53
C GLU A 573 -10.19 -31.67 -6.18
N LEU A 574 -10.68 -32.65 -5.43
CA LEU A 574 -10.86 -34.03 -5.87
C LEU A 574 -12.30 -34.25 -6.33
N GLU A 575 -13.26 -33.84 -5.49
CA GLU A 575 -14.70 -33.94 -5.74
C GLU A 575 -15.45 -33.05 -4.73
N GLN A 576 -16.73 -32.79 -4.99
CA GLN A 576 -17.63 -32.07 -4.09
C GLN A 576 -18.80 -32.98 -3.71
N CYS A 577 -19.02 -33.17 -2.41
CA CYS A 577 -20.02 -34.09 -1.87
C CYS A 577 -21.12 -33.32 -1.15
N LYS A 578 -22.37 -33.56 -1.54
CA LYS A 578 -23.54 -32.97 -0.85
C LYS A 578 -23.78 -33.66 0.48
N VAL A 579 -24.15 -32.94 1.53
CA VAL A 579 -24.75 -33.54 2.73
C VAL A 579 -26.26 -33.63 2.55
N ASP A 580 -26.82 -34.83 2.68
CA ASP A 580 -28.26 -35.06 2.54
C ASP A 580 -29.05 -34.61 3.78
N PHE A 581 -28.96 -33.32 4.05
CA PHE A 581 -29.64 -32.60 5.11
C PHE A 581 -30.16 -31.28 4.53
N GLU A 582 -31.47 -31.08 4.57
CA GLU A 582 -32.13 -29.92 3.95
C GLU A 582 -32.15 -28.71 4.90
N ILE A 583 -31.83 -27.53 4.35
CA ILE A 583 -31.77 -26.25 5.06
C ILE A 583 -32.76 -25.25 4.43
N THR A 584 -33.19 -24.27 5.22
CA THR A 584 -34.28 -23.35 4.87
C THR A 584 -33.90 -22.15 3.99
N SER A 585 -32.61 -21.82 3.81
CA SER A 585 -32.18 -20.63 3.06
C SER A 585 -30.72 -20.69 2.58
N GLU A 586 -30.39 -19.84 1.60
CA GLU A 586 -29.13 -19.82 0.81
C GLU A 586 -27.86 -19.31 1.50
N ASN A 587 -27.92 -18.92 2.78
CA ASN A 587 -26.75 -18.52 3.59
C ASN A 587 -26.97 -18.98 5.05
N LYS A 588 -27.46 -20.21 5.21
CA LYS A 588 -27.61 -20.89 6.49
C LYS A 588 -27.03 -22.27 6.32
N GLY A 589 -26.29 -22.77 7.29
CA GLY A 589 -25.53 -23.98 7.05
C GLY A 589 -25.02 -24.69 8.29
N PHE A 590 -23.99 -25.49 8.04
CA PHE A 590 -23.13 -25.93 9.10
C PHE A 590 -22.01 -24.91 9.27
N GLU A 591 -21.74 -24.52 10.51
CA GLU A 591 -20.64 -23.60 10.85
C GLU A 591 -19.32 -24.34 11.09
N SER A 592 -19.41 -25.64 11.39
CA SER A 592 -18.24 -26.43 11.69
C SER A 592 -18.45 -27.89 11.35
N ILE A 593 -17.36 -28.54 10.96
CA ILE A 593 -17.32 -29.98 10.67
C ILE A 593 -16.19 -30.67 11.40
N VAL A 594 -16.43 -31.91 11.81
CA VAL A 594 -15.40 -32.82 12.31
C VAL A 594 -15.58 -34.18 11.67
N TYR A 595 -14.49 -34.76 11.18
CA TYR A 595 -14.45 -36.16 10.76
C TYR A 595 -14.00 -37.04 11.92
N THR A 596 -14.66 -38.17 12.11
CA THR A 596 -14.31 -39.15 13.13
C THR A 596 -14.53 -40.57 12.64
N HIS A 597 -13.68 -41.50 13.08
CA HIS A 597 -13.76 -42.92 12.73
C HIS A 597 -13.88 -43.73 14.02
N THR A 598 -14.88 -44.61 14.07
CA THR A 598 -15.21 -45.48 15.20
C THR A 598 -15.24 -46.95 14.78
N SER A 599 -15.45 -47.87 15.72
CA SER A 599 -15.64 -49.28 15.37
C SER A 599 -16.90 -49.54 14.52
N LYS A 600 -17.85 -48.59 14.52
CA LYS A 600 -19.11 -48.64 13.76
C LYS A 600 -19.03 -47.96 12.39
N GLY A 601 -17.92 -47.28 12.09
CA GLY A 601 -17.64 -46.67 10.79
C GLY A 601 -17.11 -45.25 10.87
N ALA A 602 -16.98 -44.64 9.70
CA ALA A 602 -16.54 -43.25 9.53
C ALA A 602 -17.73 -42.29 9.43
N TYR A 603 -17.65 -41.17 10.14
CA TYR A 603 -18.73 -40.19 10.21
C TYR A 603 -18.20 -38.77 10.00
N LEU A 604 -18.97 -37.99 9.24
CA LEU A 604 -18.91 -36.53 9.25
C LEU A 604 -19.90 -36.02 10.30
N MET A 605 -19.43 -35.15 11.19
CA MET A 605 -20.23 -34.44 12.16
C MET A 605 -20.33 -32.98 11.70
N GLY A 606 -21.54 -32.47 11.45
CA GLY A 606 -21.78 -31.07 11.06
C GLY A 606 -22.57 -30.33 12.14
N LEU A 607 -22.05 -29.20 12.62
CA LEU A 607 -22.70 -28.35 13.62
C LEU A 607 -23.62 -27.35 12.93
N CYS A 608 -24.91 -27.33 13.30
CA CYS A 608 -25.85 -26.35 12.77
C CYS A 608 -25.53 -24.92 13.20
N GLU A 609 -25.64 -23.98 12.25
CA GLU A 609 -25.73 -22.55 12.52
C GLU A 609 -27.02 -22.24 13.28
N GLY A 610 -26.86 -21.57 14.44
CA GLY A 610 -27.96 -21.37 15.38
C GLY A 610 -28.64 -22.68 15.81
N ASN A 611 -29.77 -22.56 16.50
CA ASN A 611 -30.41 -23.71 17.15
C ASN A 611 -30.87 -24.80 16.18
N HIS A 612 -31.19 -24.43 14.93
CA HIS A 612 -32.00 -25.25 14.06
C HIS A 612 -31.51 -25.32 12.61
N CYS A 613 -30.33 -24.77 12.27
CA CYS A 613 -29.97 -24.51 10.86
C CYS A 613 -31.11 -23.74 10.13
N LYS A 614 -31.81 -22.85 10.85
CA LYS A 614 -32.97 -22.10 10.33
C LYS A 614 -32.64 -20.62 10.19
N GLY A 615 -33.14 -19.99 9.13
CA GLY A 615 -33.03 -18.54 8.94
C GLY A 615 -33.93 -17.72 9.89
N GLY A 616 -33.53 -16.47 10.16
CA GLY A 616 -34.34 -15.49 10.87
C GLY A 616 -34.27 -15.57 12.40
N LYS A 617 -35.23 -14.92 13.10
CA LYS A 617 -35.24 -14.84 14.57
C LYS A 617 -35.42 -16.19 15.26
N GLU A 618 -36.18 -17.11 14.66
CA GLU A 618 -36.40 -18.47 15.18
C GLU A 618 -35.10 -19.32 15.21
N GLY A 619 -34.11 -18.98 14.39
CA GLY A 619 -32.79 -19.63 14.42
C GLY A 619 -31.87 -19.12 15.53
N ARG A 620 -32.26 -18.05 16.24
CA ARG A 620 -31.44 -17.32 17.23
C ARG A 620 -32.04 -17.32 18.64
N ASP A 621 -32.97 -18.23 18.93
CA ASP A 621 -33.35 -18.47 20.32
C ASP A 621 -32.14 -19.03 21.09
N GLN A 622 -32.12 -19.02 22.42
CA GLN A 622 -31.01 -19.66 23.16
C GLN A 622 -31.25 -21.18 23.29
N GLY A 623 -30.17 -21.98 23.17
CA GLY A 623 -30.17 -23.42 23.44
C GLY A 623 -30.41 -24.28 22.20
N ASN A 624 -30.90 -25.52 22.36
CA ASN A 624 -31.36 -26.39 21.26
C ASN A 624 -30.39 -26.69 20.08
N GLY A 625 -29.08 -26.44 20.22
CA GLY A 625 -28.12 -26.68 19.15
C GLY A 625 -28.05 -28.14 18.72
N ARG A 626 -27.61 -28.39 17.49
CA ARG A 626 -27.64 -29.73 16.88
C ARG A 626 -26.36 -30.08 16.15
N ILE A 627 -26.00 -31.35 16.20
CA ILE A 627 -24.93 -31.92 15.38
C ILE A 627 -25.51 -33.02 14.50
N VAL A 628 -25.34 -32.91 13.20
CA VAL A 628 -25.78 -33.88 12.20
C VAL A 628 -24.66 -34.89 11.95
N LEU A 629 -24.96 -36.18 12.11
CA LEU A 629 -24.06 -37.26 11.77
C LEU A 629 -24.40 -37.78 10.37
N ALA A 630 -23.42 -37.85 9.49
CA ALA A 630 -23.57 -38.37 8.15
C ALA A 630 -22.46 -39.36 7.78
N GLN A 631 -22.75 -40.30 6.89
CA GLN A 631 -21.79 -41.27 6.35
C GLN A 631 -21.59 -41.09 4.86
N LEU A 632 -20.34 -41.23 4.41
CA LEU A 632 -19.99 -41.11 3.00
C LEU A 632 -20.56 -42.28 2.20
N GLY A 633 -21.21 -41.96 1.08
CA GLY A 633 -21.77 -42.92 0.15
C GLY A 633 -21.84 -42.36 -1.27
N LYS A 634 -22.58 -43.06 -2.12
CA LYS A 634 -22.85 -42.63 -3.49
C LYS A 634 -24.35 -42.68 -3.77
N THR A 635 -24.85 -41.70 -4.52
CA THR A 635 -26.23 -41.72 -5.03
C THR A 635 -26.40 -42.83 -6.09
N LEU A 636 -27.65 -43.07 -6.50
CA LEU A 636 -27.95 -44.00 -7.61
C LEU A 636 -27.29 -43.58 -8.93
N THR A 637 -27.03 -42.28 -9.11
CA THR A 637 -26.33 -41.69 -10.27
C THR A 637 -24.80 -41.73 -10.13
N GLY A 638 -24.28 -42.23 -9.01
CA GLY A 638 -22.85 -42.38 -8.74
C GLY A 638 -22.17 -41.13 -8.15
N GLU A 639 -22.94 -40.09 -7.84
CA GLU A 639 -22.45 -38.84 -7.26
C GLU A 639 -22.12 -39.02 -5.77
N CYS A 640 -21.11 -38.31 -5.29
CA CYS A 640 -20.70 -38.37 -3.89
C CYS A 640 -21.73 -37.69 -2.98
N VAL A 641 -22.09 -38.35 -1.86
CA VAL A 641 -23.06 -37.83 -0.89
C VAL A 641 -22.75 -38.29 0.52
N TRP A 642 -22.91 -37.39 1.49
CA TRP A 642 -22.91 -37.70 2.92
C TRP A 642 -24.34 -37.93 3.38
N HIS A 643 -24.73 -39.20 3.57
CA HIS A 643 -26.07 -39.57 3.99
C HIS A 643 -26.28 -39.35 5.48
N THR A 644 -27.24 -38.49 5.84
CA THR A 644 -27.62 -38.25 7.24
C THR A 644 -28.09 -39.53 7.91
N GLN A 645 -27.46 -39.86 9.03
CA GLN A 645 -27.77 -41.03 9.85
C GLN A 645 -28.58 -40.65 11.09
N ARG A 646 -28.18 -39.58 11.77
CA ARG A 646 -28.75 -39.18 13.05
C ARG A 646 -28.48 -37.70 13.32
N VAL A 647 -29.40 -37.05 14.03
CA VAL A 647 -29.20 -35.70 14.57
C VAL A 647 -29.06 -35.79 16.08
N LEU A 648 -27.95 -35.30 16.61
CA LEU A 648 -27.66 -35.21 18.04
C LEU A 648 -28.12 -33.85 18.56
N GLN A 649 -28.72 -33.85 19.75
CA GLN A 649 -29.06 -32.62 20.48
C GLN A 649 -27.90 -32.24 21.38
N ILE A 650 -27.43 -31.00 21.27
CA ILE A 650 -26.42 -30.45 22.17
C ILE A 650 -27.04 -30.29 23.57
N PRO A 651 -26.29 -30.55 24.66
CA PRO A 651 -26.82 -30.43 26.02
C PRO A 651 -27.43 -29.04 26.28
N PRO A 652 -28.62 -28.94 26.92
CA PRO A 652 -29.29 -27.66 27.15
C PRO A 652 -28.47 -26.62 27.92
N ARG A 653 -27.42 -27.05 28.64
CA ARG A 653 -26.49 -26.13 29.34
C ARG A 653 -25.62 -25.32 28.38
N ALA A 654 -25.38 -25.79 27.16
CA ALA A 654 -24.76 -24.99 26.11
C ALA A 654 -25.83 -24.04 25.53
N ASP A 655 -26.38 -23.17 26.39
CA ASP A 655 -27.52 -22.30 26.11
C ASP A 655 -27.08 -21.10 25.26
N PHE A 656 -26.73 -21.37 24.01
CA PHE A 656 -26.12 -20.42 23.08
C PHE A 656 -27.14 -19.91 22.08
N THR A 657 -26.93 -18.67 21.67
CA THR A 657 -27.74 -17.97 20.66
C THR A 657 -27.28 -18.33 19.25
N ASP A 658 -25.97 -18.56 19.08
CA ASP A 658 -25.34 -18.76 17.78
C ASP A 658 -24.11 -19.66 17.88
N TYR A 659 -24.21 -20.90 17.43
CA TYR A 659 -23.14 -21.89 17.53
C TYR A 659 -22.24 -21.78 16.30
N SER A 660 -20.94 -21.60 16.50
CA SER A 660 -19.99 -21.43 15.39
C SER A 660 -19.01 -22.59 15.24
N ALA A 661 -18.55 -23.17 16.34
CA ALA A 661 -17.46 -24.14 16.26
C ALA A 661 -17.64 -25.30 17.22
N PHE A 662 -17.05 -26.44 16.87
CA PHE A 662 -16.73 -27.44 17.88
C PHE A 662 -15.46 -28.19 17.55
N ALA A 663 -14.79 -28.68 18.59
CA ALA A 663 -13.59 -29.48 18.44
C ALA A 663 -13.42 -30.46 19.59
N PHE A 664 -12.85 -31.62 19.28
CA PHE A 664 -12.42 -32.55 20.31
C PHE A 664 -11.02 -32.25 20.78
N ALA A 665 -10.76 -32.48 22.06
CA ALA A 665 -9.41 -32.44 22.59
C ALA A 665 -8.52 -33.52 21.92
N PRO A 666 -7.21 -33.24 21.76
CA PRO A 666 -6.30 -34.17 21.12
C PRO A 666 -6.15 -35.45 21.93
N GLY A 667 -5.83 -36.54 21.23
CA GLY A 667 -5.58 -37.86 21.82
C GLY A 667 -6.79 -38.81 21.70
N PRO A 668 -6.55 -40.08 21.36
CA PRO A 668 -7.62 -41.05 21.07
C PRO A 668 -8.45 -41.43 22.30
N ALA A 669 -7.90 -41.26 23.51
CA ALA A 669 -8.61 -41.53 24.77
C ALA A 669 -9.37 -40.31 25.31
N SER A 670 -9.29 -39.15 24.65
CA SER A 670 -9.91 -37.93 25.14
C SER A 670 -11.39 -37.88 24.78
N THR A 671 -12.22 -37.81 25.82
CA THR A 671 -13.67 -37.57 25.73
C THR A 671 -14.02 -36.09 25.62
N LYS A 672 -13.06 -35.18 25.80
CA LYS A 672 -13.39 -33.75 25.91
C LYS A 672 -13.74 -33.13 24.58
N MET A 673 -14.77 -32.30 24.61
CA MET A 673 -15.29 -31.54 23.48
C MET A 673 -15.49 -30.09 23.91
N ALA A 674 -15.13 -29.17 23.02
CA ALA A 674 -15.43 -27.74 23.12
C ALA A 674 -16.50 -27.39 22.08
N ILE A 675 -17.47 -26.57 22.45
CA ILE A 675 -18.48 -25.99 21.55
C ILE A 675 -18.48 -24.48 21.77
N LEU A 676 -18.33 -23.72 20.69
CA LEU A 676 -18.16 -22.27 20.68
C LEU A 676 -19.46 -21.58 20.31
N SER A 677 -19.73 -20.44 20.96
CA SER A 677 -20.75 -19.49 20.52
C SER A 677 -20.11 -18.21 20.01
N GLN A 678 -20.51 -17.82 18.79
CA GLN A 678 -20.03 -16.64 18.08
C GLN A 678 -20.45 -15.35 18.78
N THR A 679 -21.76 -15.18 18.98
CA THR A 679 -22.35 -13.94 19.47
C THR A 679 -22.27 -13.80 20.98
N ASP A 680 -22.36 -14.92 21.72
CA ASP A 680 -22.28 -14.88 23.18
C ASP A 680 -20.85 -14.71 23.72
N ALA A 681 -19.84 -14.99 22.88
CA ALA A 681 -18.44 -15.06 23.28
C ALA A 681 -18.23 -16.03 24.45
N LYS A 682 -18.77 -17.25 24.29
CA LYS A 682 -18.76 -18.32 25.29
C LYS A 682 -18.25 -19.62 24.66
N VAL A 683 -17.70 -20.48 25.49
CA VAL A 683 -17.35 -21.86 25.11
C VAL A 683 -17.93 -22.82 26.14
N TRP A 684 -18.61 -23.87 25.67
CA TRP A 684 -19.05 -24.99 26.48
C TRP A 684 -18.00 -26.09 26.40
N ILE A 685 -17.62 -26.65 27.54
CA ILE A 685 -16.68 -27.76 27.64
C ILE A 685 -17.36 -28.93 28.36
N GLY A 686 -17.30 -30.12 27.78
CA GLY A 686 -17.83 -31.33 28.39
C GLY A 686 -17.30 -32.60 27.74
N ASP A 687 -17.79 -33.73 28.21
CA ASP A 687 -17.44 -35.06 27.70
C ASP A 687 -18.45 -35.57 26.66
N PHE A 688 -17.88 -36.18 25.62
CA PHE A 688 -18.55 -36.80 24.48
C PHE A 688 -17.89 -38.15 24.19
N ASP A 689 -18.70 -39.20 24.13
CA ASP A 689 -18.27 -40.54 23.71
C ASP A 689 -18.27 -40.60 22.18
N ARG A 690 -17.08 -40.71 21.59
CA ARG A 690 -16.92 -40.79 20.13
C ARG A 690 -17.38 -42.13 19.56
N GLU A 691 -17.33 -43.22 20.33
CA GLU A 691 -17.72 -44.56 19.86
C GLU A 691 -19.25 -44.70 19.80
N ASP A 692 -19.94 -44.16 20.80
CA ASP A 692 -21.41 -44.16 20.86
C ASP A 692 -22.06 -42.92 20.24
N MET A 693 -21.25 -41.93 19.85
CA MET A 693 -21.68 -40.64 19.30
C MET A 693 -22.71 -39.96 20.21
N ALA A 694 -22.36 -39.81 21.49
CA ALA A 694 -23.27 -39.34 22.52
C ALA A 694 -22.57 -38.42 23.54
N PHE A 695 -23.27 -37.37 23.96
CA PHE A 695 -22.86 -36.55 25.10
C PHE A 695 -22.98 -37.37 26.39
N THR A 696 -21.91 -37.43 27.19
CA THR A 696 -21.85 -38.19 28.45
C THR A 696 -21.83 -37.31 29.68
N SER A 697 -21.80 -35.99 29.51
CA SER A 697 -21.87 -35.01 30.59
C SER A 697 -22.76 -33.82 30.22
N GLY A 698 -23.24 -33.09 31.23
CA GLY A 698 -23.90 -31.80 31.02
C GLY A 698 -22.93 -30.65 30.71
N GLY A 699 -21.63 -30.86 30.96
CA GLY A 699 -20.56 -29.89 30.78
C GLY A 699 -20.73 -28.57 31.56
N GLN A 700 -19.86 -27.62 31.22
CA GLN A 700 -19.79 -26.28 31.81
C GLN A 700 -19.56 -25.21 30.73
N VAL A 701 -20.18 -24.05 30.90
CA VAL A 701 -20.00 -22.89 30.04
C VAL A 701 -18.99 -21.92 30.66
N PHE A 702 -18.05 -21.44 29.85
CA PHE A 702 -17.09 -20.41 30.18
C PHE A 702 -17.31 -19.18 29.31
N HIS A 703 -17.23 -18.00 29.92
CA HIS A 703 -17.23 -16.74 29.19
C HIS A 703 -15.79 -16.38 28.83
N PHE A 704 -15.59 -15.86 27.62
CA PHE A 704 -14.32 -15.21 27.31
C PHE A 704 -14.13 -13.95 28.16
N PRO A 705 -12.87 -13.50 28.37
CA PRO A 705 -12.59 -12.30 29.14
C PRO A 705 -13.40 -11.09 28.64
N ARG A 706 -13.90 -10.32 29.60
CA ARG A 706 -14.77 -9.16 29.38
C ARG A 706 -14.07 -7.87 29.81
N THR A 707 -14.63 -6.73 29.44
CA THR A 707 -14.21 -5.45 30.01
C THR A 707 -14.51 -5.40 31.51
N ASN A 708 -13.94 -4.41 32.21
CA ASN A 708 -14.27 -4.13 33.61
C ASN A 708 -15.75 -3.73 33.83
N THR A 709 -16.47 -3.38 32.77
CA THR A 709 -17.91 -3.12 32.74
C THR A 709 -18.73 -4.33 32.25
N CYS A 710 -18.12 -5.53 32.22
CA CYS A 710 -18.73 -6.79 31.81
C CYS A 710 -19.21 -6.83 30.34
N GLN A 711 -18.64 -5.98 29.47
CA GLN A 711 -18.93 -5.97 28.04
C GLN A 711 -18.10 -7.03 27.30
N THR A 712 -18.69 -7.59 26.24
CA THR A 712 -18.01 -8.53 25.34
C THR A 712 -16.89 -7.82 24.57
N VAL A 713 -15.74 -8.48 24.45
CA VAL A 713 -14.55 -8.00 23.72
C VAL A 713 -14.23 -8.89 22.52
N TYR A 714 -14.39 -10.21 22.65
CA TYR A 714 -14.18 -11.18 21.58
C TYR A 714 -15.47 -11.35 20.80
N CYS A 715 -15.68 -10.45 19.84
CA CYS A 715 -16.86 -10.46 18.99
C CYS A 715 -16.59 -11.37 17.78
N ASN A 716 -17.59 -12.15 17.37
CA ASN A 716 -17.52 -13.04 16.20
C ASN A 716 -16.44 -14.12 16.31
N ALA A 717 -16.50 -14.92 17.40
CA ALA A 717 -15.62 -16.07 17.55
C ALA A 717 -16.11 -17.24 16.69
N GLU A 718 -15.33 -17.65 15.69
CA GLU A 718 -15.79 -18.62 14.67
C GLU A 718 -15.19 -20.00 14.78
N GLY A 719 -13.89 -20.11 15.02
CA GLY A 719 -13.19 -21.39 15.03
C GLY A 719 -12.70 -21.72 16.42
N VAL A 720 -12.71 -23.00 16.78
CA VAL A 720 -12.10 -23.50 18.02
C VAL A 720 -11.29 -24.75 17.74
N GLN A 721 -10.13 -24.87 18.38
CA GLN A 721 -9.37 -26.10 18.44
C GLN A 721 -8.63 -26.19 19.76
N TRP A 722 -8.30 -27.40 20.20
CA TRP A 722 -7.51 -27.60 21.41
C TRP A 722 -6.01 -27.52 21.12
N ILE A 723 -5.27 -27.02 22.11
CA ILE A 723 -3.80 -27.04 22.15
C ILE A 723 -3.33 -28.21 22.99
N ASP A 724 -3.94 -28.36 24.16
CA ASP A 724 -3.73 -29.46 25.08
C ASP A 724 -5.03 -29.74 25.84
N ASP A 725 -4.98 -30.39 27.00
CA ASP A 725 -6.14 -30.71 27.82
C ASP A 725 -6.76 -29.51 28.54
N ARG A 726 -6.13 -28.33 28.46
CA ARG A 726 -6.51 -27.13 29.21
C ARG A 726 -6.51 -25.85 28.41
N ARG A 727 -5.87 -25.82 27.25
CA ARG A 727 -5.78 -24.63 26.41
C ARG A 727 -6.49 -24.87 25.09
N ILE A 728 -7.20 -23.84 24.66
CA ILE A 728 -7.85 -23.79 23.36
C ILE A 728 -7.34 -22.59 22.58
N ILE A 729 -7.29 -22.76 21.27
CA ILE A 729 -7.13 -21.71 20.28
C ILE A 729 -8.51 -21.37 19.72
N VAL A 730 -8.77 -20.09 19.52
CA VAL A 730 -10.01 -19.58 18.95
C VAL A 730 -9.67 -18.58 17.84
N THR A 731 -10.34 -18.67 16.69
CA THR A 731 -10.26 -17.67 15.63
C THR A 731 -11.48 -16.75 15.67
N SER A 732 -11.31 -15.51 15.21
CA SER A 732 -12.42 -14.57 15.06
C SER A 732 -12.57 -14.07 13.63
N ASP A 733 -13.81 -13.83 13.24
CA ASP A 733 -14.17 -13.11 12.01
C ASP A 733 -14.09 -11.58 12.25
N LYS A 734 -14.27 -10.81 11.19
CA LYS A 734 -14.39 -9.37 11.14
C LYS A 734 -15.58 -8.88 11.95
N ALA A 735 -15.37 -7.81 12.70
CA ALA A 735 -16.43 -7.12 13.41
C ALA A 735 -17.46 -6.54 12.41
N LYS A 736 -18.75 -6.71 12.70
CA LYS A 736 -19.84 -6.15 11.89
C LYS A 736 -20.05 -4.69 12.30
N GLY A 737 -20.37 -3.79 11.36
CA GLY A 737 -20.37 -2.33 11.60
C GLY A 737 -21.38 -1.79 12.64
N TYR A 738 -22.28 -2.62 13.16
CA TYR A 738 -23.18 -2.27 14.26
C TYR A 738 -22.62 -2.64 15.64
N GLN A 739 -21.56 -3.44 15.70
CA GLN A 739 -20.91 -3.86 16.93
C GLN A 739 -20.04 -2.72 17.49
N PRO A 740 -19.79 -2.70 18.81
CA PRO A 740 -18.94 -1.67 19.39
C PRO A 740 -17.51 -1.67 18.82
N PHE A 741 -16.92 -0.50 18.64
CA PHE A 741 -15.58 -0.34 18.03
C PHE A 741 -14.46 -1.11 18.76
N TRP A 742 -14.63 -1.44 20.04
CA TRP A 742 -13.63 -2.23 20.78
C TRP A 742 -13.61 -3.71 20.38
N CYS A 743 -14.61 -4.20 19.64
CA CYS A 743 -14.57 -5.50 18.98
C CYS A 743 -13.43 -5.57 17.94
N ASP A 744 -13.13 -4.45 17.26
CA ASP A 744 -12.11 -4.36 16.21
C ASP A 744 -10.70 -4.70 16.73
N ALA A 745 -10.46 -4.56 18.04
CA ALA A 745 -9.18 -4.91 18.66
C ALA A 745 -8.94 -6.42 18.75
N LYS A 746 -9.97 -7.25 18.51
CA LYS A 746 -9.93 -8.71 18.59
C LYS A 746 -10.51 -9.41 17.36
N ASP A 747 -10.93 -8.66 16.35
CA ASP A 747 -11.48 -9.24 15.12
C ASP A 747 -10.37 -9.78 14.21
N GLN A 748 -10.65 -10.83 13.42
CA GLN A 748 -9.72 -11.38 12.42
C GLN A 748 -8.35 -11.80 13.02
N MET A 749 -8.38 -12.43 14.20
CA MET A 749 -7.21 -12.80 14.98
C MET A 749 -7.28 -14.25 15.47
N VAL A 750 -6.12 -14.75 15.88
CA VAL A 750 -5.98 -16.01 16.62
C VAL A 750 -5.81 -15.69 18.10
N HIS A 751 -6.63 -16.31 18.95
CA HIS A 751 -6.63 -16.12 20.40
C HIS A 751 -6.29 -17.43 21.10
N ILE A 752 -5.57 -17.35 22.21
CA ILE A 752 -5.27 -18.53 23.05
C ILE A 752 -5.91 -18.31 24.42
N PHE A 753 -6.73 -19.27 24.85
CA PHE A 753 -7.39 -19.26 26.14
C PHE A 753 -6.95 -20.47 26.98
N SER A 754 -6.80 -20.25 28.28
CA SER A 754 -6.53 -21.31 29.25
C SER A 754 -7.75 -21.52 30.15
N LEU A 755 -8.19 -22.76 30.31
CA LEU A 755 -9.24 -23.14 31.23
C LEU A 755 -8.76 -23.01 32.70
N PRO A 756 -9.66 -22.62 33.63
CA PRO A 756 -9.34 -22.51 35.05
C PRO A 756 -8.77 -23.81 35.66
N ILE A 757 -7.86 -23.70 36.62
CA ILE A 757 -7.22 -24.86 37.29
C ILE A 757 -8.23 -25.70 38.08
N SER A 758 -9.27 -25.07 38.63
CA SER A 758 -10.32 -25.73 39.42
C SER A 758 -11.46 -26.31 38.58
N PHE A 759 -11.23 -26.57 37.29
CA PHE A 759 -12.24 -27.16 36.41
C PHE A 759 -12.55 -28.61 36.82
N ASN A 760 -13.80 -28.85 37.23
CA ASN A 760 -14.35 -30.19 37.39
C ASN A 760 -15.58 -30.32 36.48
N PRO A 761 -15.52 -31.11 35.39
CA PRO A 761 -16.64 -31.27 34.45
C PRO A 761 -17.90 -31.89 35.09
N GLU A 762 -17.76 -32.51 36.27
CA GLU A 762 -18.86 -33.11 37.05
C GLU A 762 -19.36 -32.21 38.19
N ALA A 763 -18.70 -31.09 38.49
CA ALA A 763 -19.11 -30.24 39.60
C ALA A 763 -20.46 -29.58 39.30
N VAL A 764 -21.46 -29.89 40.14
CA VAL A 764 -22.70 -29.11 40.25
C VAL A 764 -22.32 -27.77 40.90
N VAL A 765 -22.09 -26.75 40.08
CA VAL A 765 -21.98 -25.37 40.59
C VAL A 765 -23.40 -24.83 40.72
N ASP A 766 -23.75 -24.44 41.95
CA ASP A 766 -25.00 -23.78 42.33
C ASP A 766 -25.24 -22.56 41.41
N PRO A 767 -26.43 -22.40 40.79
CA PRO A 767 -26.71 -21.29 39.86
C PRO A 767 -26.81 -19.89 40.52
N TYR A 768 -26.31 -19.71 41.75
CA TYR A 768 -26.33 -18.46 42.51
C TYR A 768 -24.94 -17.84 42.72
#